data_AF-A0A3C1SER4-F1
#
_entry.id   AF-A0A3C1SER4-F1
#
_cell.length_a   1.000
_cell.length_b   1.000
_cell.length_c   1.000
_cell.angle_alpha   90.00
_cell.angle_beta   90.00
_cell.angle_gamma   90.00
#
_symmetry.space_group_name_H-M   'P 1'
#
loop_
_entity.id
_entity.type
_entity.pdbx_description
1 polymer ?
#
loop_
_entity_poly.entity_id
_entity_poly.type
_entity_poly.pdbx_seq_one_letter_code
_entity_poly.pdbx_strand_id
1 'polypeptide(L)'
;METAQDVKSYKKKIRESLENKFLRTTLDNFGSAYKVSRAKAFEGFDFEEIRHNIATAKESALPQLAELLETFKINAEKAGITVHFAEDAEQANAIIAKIATDNGVKNIVKSKSMTAEETFLNDHLEKEGFKVTETDLGEWIIQLRHEGPSHMVMPAIHLSRSQVAELFTTVTGKPQNPDDINAMVKIARHTLRQAFLEADMGISGANFAIAETATIGIVSNEGNARLTTTLPRVHVALIGIDKLVPDLTTALNILKALPRNATGQAISTYVTWITGANECGSAPSGKKEMHIVFLDNGRSELAKDPIFSEALRCIRCGACANVCPIYRLLGGHTYGHVYIGAIGLILTYFYHGRQNANAIVRNCINCQSCKAVCPAGIDLPHLVKKVHQAVLSYQQERPAKNRLLSILLKNRKLFHFLLRRAYLMQKPIAEDGFIRHLPMFFFKEHDFRSLPAITKTPFRDQWKSLRREIPNPKYRVALFGGCAMDFVYPEHGKALINLLEKHQVQVEYPMEQTCCGLPAMMATEEETAKDVAIQNIKAMGDFDYIITLCASCGSHLKENYPKLLPRTAELKAFTDKVIDFSSFMMNVLKVSADEFPKHTEKVAYHSPCHLCRGLKVVDEPRKLISIAGYEYLPSTDEDVCCGFGGSYSVDFPEISKEILAKKLENVEKTGADILVTDCPGCV
;
A
#
# COMPACT_ATOMS: atom_id res chain seq x y z
N MET A 1 2.43 -13.51 -18.57
CA MET A 1 1.95 -13.73 -17.18
C MET A 1 0.42 -13.53 -17.17
N GLU A 2 -0.38 -14.57 -16.93
CA GLU A 2 -1.85 -14.42 -16.94
C GLU A 2 -2.37 -13.97 -15.58
N THR A 3 -2.93 -12.77 -15.47
CA THR A 3 -3.65 -12.35 -14.26
C THR A 3 -5.02 -13.03 -14.22
N ALA A 4 -5.46 -13.41 -13.02
CA ALA A 4 -6.79 -13.99 -12.84
C ALA A 4 -7.86 -12.99 -13.28
N GLN A 5 -8.71 -13.37 -14.23
CA GLN A 5 -9.72 -12.50 -14.81
C GLN A 5 -10.98 -12.38 -13.94
N ASP A 6 -11.19 -13.36 -13.04
CA ASP A 6 -12.35 -13.45 -12.18
C ASP A 6 -11.99 -13.82 -10.73
N VAL A 7 -12.92 -13.60 -9.81
CA VAL A 7 -12.71 -13.82 -8.38
C VAL A 7 -12.52 -15.31 -8.04
N LYS A 8 -13.16 -16.23 -8.77
CA LYS A 8 -13.07 -17.67 -8.50
C LYS A 8 -11.69 -18.21 -8.88
N SER A 9 -11.19 -17.87 -10.08
CA SER A 9 -9.82 -18.22 -10.49
C SER A 9 -8.79 -17.56 -9.58
N TYR A 10 -9.06 -16.34 -9.11
CA TYR A 10 -8.19 -15.64 -8.18
C TYR A 10 -8.09 -16.33 -6.80
N LYS A 11 -9.22 -16.76 -6.22
CA LYS A 11 -9.22 -17.53 -4.97
C LYS A 11 -8.41 -18.83 -5.07
N LYS A 12 -8.38 -19.47 -6.24
CA LYS A 12 -7.51 -20.64 -6.46
C LYS A 12 -6.03 -20.27 -6.32
N LYS A 13 -5.59 -19.20 -6.99
CA LYS A 13 -4.19 -18.70 -6.90
C LYS A 13 -3.80 -18.27 -5.49
N ILE A 14 -4.74 -17.70 -4.73
CA ILE A 14 -4.51 -17.38 -3.31
C ILE A 14 -4.14 -18.65 -2.54
N ARG A 15 -4.93 -19.72 -2.65
CA ARG A 15 -4.67 -20.98 -1.94
C ARG A 15 -3.32 -21.58 -2.32
N GLU A 16 -3.00 -21.62 -3.62
CA GLU A 16 -1.70 -22.08 -4.13
C GLU A 16 -0.54 -21.26 -3.54
N SER A 17 -0.71 -19.94 -3.42
CA SER A 17 0.30 -19.05 -2.82
C SER A 17 0.45 -19.26 -1.32
N LEU A 18 -0.65 -19.49 -0.61
CA LEU A 18 -0.65 -19.77 0.84
C LEU A 18 -0.01 -21.13 1.17
N GLU A 19 -0.05 -22.11 0.25
CA GLU A 19 0.65 -23.39 0.41
C GLU A 19 2.17 -23.25 0.24
N ASN A 20 2.66 -22.20 -0.44
CA ASN A 20 4.08 -21.94 -0.62
C ASN A 20 4.73 -21.35 0.66
N LYS A 21 5.10 -22.24 1.59
CA LYS A 21 5.75 -21.87 2.86
C LYS A 21 7.06 -21.10 2.68
N PHE A 22 7.87 -21.45 1.67
CA PHE A 22 9.15 -20.78 1.43
C PHE A 22 8.95 -19.31 1.04
N LEU A 23 8.05 -19.05 0.08
CA LEU A 23 7.69 -17.70 -0.36
C LEU A 23 7.22 -16.85 0.82
N ARG A 24 6.24 -17.37 1.58
CA ARG A 24 5.67 -16.66 2.73
C ARG A 24 6.71 -16.33 3.78
N THR A 25 7.55 -17.30 4.15
CA THR A 25 8.61 -17.10 5.15
C THR A 25 9.63 -16.07 4.67
N THR A 26 10.03 -16.13 3.40
CA THR A 26 11.02 -15.21 2.81
C THR A 26 10.51 -13.78 2.78
N LEU A 27 9.29 -13.57 2.28
CA LEU A 27 8.69 -12.23 2.22
C LEU A 27 8.31 -11.70 3.61
N ASP A 28 7.93 -12.57 4.55
CA ASP A 28 7.70 -12.20 5.94
C ASP A 28 8.99 -11.70 6.58
N ASN A 29 10.08 -12.48 6.54
CA ASN A 29 11.38 -12.07 7.08
C ASN A 29 11.87 -10.77 6.45
N PHE A 30 11.75 -10.64 5.12
CA PHE A 30 12.10 -9.43 4.41
C PHE A 30 11.26 -8.22 4.89
N GLY A 31 9.93 -8.38 5.01
CA GLY A 31 9.05 -7.30 5.44
C GLY A 31 9.34 -6.78 6.85
N SER A 32 9.67 -7.68 7.80
CA SER A 32 10.07 -7.28 9.15
C SER A 32 11.42 -6.59 9.17
N ALA A 33 12.43 -7.16 8.48
CA ALA A 33 13.76 -6.56 8.40
C ALA A 33 13.77 -5.20 7.70
N TYR A 34 12.96 -5.05 6.64
CA TYR A 34 12.81 -3.83 5.87
C TYR A 34 12.37 -2.63 6.72
N LYS A 35 11.43 -2.82 7.66
CA LYS A 35 10.97 -1.72 8.52
C LYS A 35 12.12 -1.14 9.36
N VAL A 36 12.95 -2.02 9.92
CA VAL A 36 14.10 -1.65 10.74
C VAL A 36 15.17 -0.97 9.89
N SER A 37 15.54 -1.57 8.75
CA SER A 37 16.57 -1.01 7.86
C SER A 37 16.14 0.34 7.28
N ARG A 38 14.86 0.49 6.91
CA ARG A 38 14.31 1.77 6.45
C ARG A 38 14.38 2.84 7.53
N ALA A 39 13.93 2.56 8.74
CA ALA A 39 13.96 3.53 9.84
C ALA A 39 15.40 4.03 10.07
N LYS A 40 16.36 3.10 10.14
CA LYS A 40 17.78 3.41 10.25
C LYS A 40 18.30 4.27 9.09
N ALA A 41 17.90 3.96 7.86
CA ALA A 41 18.34 4.70 6.68
C ALA A 41 17.87 6.18 6.67
N PHE A 42 16.77 6.49 7.37
CA PHE A 42 16.24 7.85 7.54
C PHE A 42 16.70 8.55 8.82
N GLU A 43 17.57 7.94 9.64
CA GLU A 43 18.16 8.63 10.80
C GLU A 43 18.84 9.93 10.36
N GLY A 44 18.52 11.04 11.03
CA GLY A 44 19.01 12.37 10.68
C GLY A 44 18.30 13.07 9.52
N PHE A 45 17.24 12.49 8.96
CA PHE A 45 16.42 13.10 7.91
C PHE A 45 14.98 13.34 8.39
N ASP A 46 14.41 14.49 8.02
CA ASP A 46 12.97 14.70 8.12
C ASP A 46 12.27 14.03 6.94
N PHE A 47 11.65 12.88 7.20
CA PHE A 47 10.91 12.14 6.18
C PHE A 47 9.66 12.88 5.69
N GLU A 48 8.98 13.65 6.55
CA GLU A 48 7.78 14.40 6.16
C GLU A 48 8.15 15.59 5.26
N GLU A 49 9.27 16.27 5.55
CA GLU A 49 9.82 17.31 4.68
C GLU A 49 10.21 16.75 3.31
N ILE A 50 10.97 15.65 3.27
CA ILE A 50 11.34 14.98 2.01
C ILE A 50 10.08 14.57 1.24
N ARG A 51 9.09 13.99 1.92
CA ARG A 51 7.82 13.61 1.32
C ARG A 51 7.12 14.81 0.70
N HIS A 52 7.02 15.91 1.44
CA HIS A 52 6.38 17.14 0.98
C HIS A 52 7.10 17.67 -0.27
N ASN A 53 8.43 17.76 -0.24
CA ASN A 53 9.22 18.27 -1.36
C ASN A 53 9.04 17.43 -2.64
N ILE A 54 9.04 16.10 -2.53
CA ILE A 54 8.78 15.21 -3.67
C ILE A 54 7.33 15.35 -4.15
N ALA A 55 6.37 15.32 -3.24
CA ALA A 55 4.94 15.39 -3.57
C ALA A 55 4.60 16.69 -4.32
N THR A 56 5.06 17.83 -3.80
CA THR A 56 4.85 19.17 -4.39
C THR A 56 5.51 19.27 -5.77
N ALA A 57 6.79 18.90 -5.88
CA ALA A 57 7.52 19.01 -7.16
C ALA A 57 6.94 18.08 -8.25
N LYS A 58 6.52 16.87 -7.89
CA LYS A 58 5.86 15.96 -8.83
C LYS A 58 4.47 16.44 -9.20
N GLU A 59 3.71 16.98 -8.27
CA GLU A 59 2.35 17.51 -8.50
C GLU A 59 2.37 18.74 -9.42
N SER A 60 3.29 19.68 -9.19
CA SER A 60 3.44 20.86 -10.05
C SER A 60 3.90 20.53 -11.46
N ALA A 61 4.61 19.40 -11.65
CA ALA A 61 5.07 18.94 -12.96
C ALA A 61 3.96 18.31 -13.81
N LEU A 62 2.91 17.72 -13.22
CA LEU A 62 1.85 17.01 -13.95
C LEU A 62 1.12 17.85 -15.00
N PRO A 63 0.65 19.08 -14.72
CA PRO A 63 0.01 19.92 -15.73
C PRO A 63 0.98 20.43 -16.80
N GLN A 64 2.29 20.38 -16.55
CA GLN A 64 3.35 20.90 -17.42
C GLN A 64 4.10 19.79 -18.18
N LEU A 65 3.61 18.53 -18.17
CA LEU A 65 4.34 17.40 -18.77
C LEU A 65 4.68 17.62 -20.25
N ALA A 66 3.78 18.25 -21.02
CA ALA A 66 4.03 18.56 -22.43
C ALA A 66 5.16 19.60 -22.59
N GLU A 67 5.14 20.67 -21.80
CA GLU A 67 6.17 21.72 -21.81
C GLU A 67 7.54 21.19 -21.32
N LEU A 68 7.53 20.33 -20.30
CA LEU A 68 8.72 19.66 -19.80
C LEU A 68 9.31 18.70 -20.84
N LEU A 69 8.46 17.98 -21.58
CA LEU A 69 8.90 17.11 -22.67
C LEU A 69 9.51 17.91 -23.82
N GLU A 70 8.88 19.03 -24.20
CA GLU A 70 9.41 19.94 -25.22
C GLU A 70 10.76 20.53 -24.81
N THR A 71 10.86 21.02 -23.58
CA THR A 71 12.11 21.55 -23.01
C THR A 71 13.21 20.48 -22.99
N PHE A 72 12.87 19.27 -22.51
CA PHE A 72 13.79 18.14 -22.52
C PHE A 72 14.27 17.84 -23.95
N LYS A 73 13.34 17.77 -24.92
CA LYS A 73 13.65 17.47 -26.33
C LYS A 73 14.62 18.49 -26.93
N ILE A 74 14.35 19.78 -26.76
CA ILE A 74 15.22 20.85 -27.27
C ILE A 74 16.64 20.72 -26.71
N ASN A 75 16.77 20.45 -25.41
CA ASN A 75 18.08 20.31 -24.76
C ASN A 75 18.78 19.00 -25.14
N ALA A 76 18.03 17.91 -25.31
CA ALA A 76 18.54 16.61 -25.69
C ALA A 76 19.09 16.63 -27.13
N GLU A 77 18.36 17.23 -28.08
CA GLU A 77 18.79 17.35 -29.47
C GLU A 77 20.06 18.20 -29.61
N LYS A 78 20.19 19.29 -28.83
CA LYS A 78 21.45 20.06 -28.74
C LYS A 78 22.62 19.23 -28.23
N ALA A 79 22.36 18.22 -27.40
CA ALA A 79 23.36 17.31 -26.85
C ALA A 79 23.58 16.06 -27.74
N GLY A 80 23.01 16.03 -28.94
CA GLY A 80 23.17 14.93 -29.89
C GLY A 80 22.32 13.69 -29.58
N ILE A 81 21.22 13.84 -28.85
CA ILE A 81 20.27 12.77 -28.54
C ILE A 81 19.03 12.94 -29.42
N THR A 82 18.55 11.85 -30.02
CA THR A 82 17.23 11.86 -30.69
C THR A 82 16.13 11.50 -29.69
N VAL A 83 15.11 12.35 -29.59
CA VAL A 83 13.96 12.13 -28.70
C VAL A 83 12.73 11.72 -29.50
N HIS A 84 12.13 10.61 -29.09
CA HIS A 84 10.89 10.07 -29.65
C HIS A 84 9.78 10.15 -28.62
N PHE A 85 8.54 10.25 -29.10
CA PHE A 85 7.34 10.16 -28.29
C PHE A 85 6.50 8.98 -28.78
N ALA A 86 5.99 8.20 -27.83
CA ALA A 86 5.11 7.07 -28.07
C ALA A 86 3.80 7.26 -27.29
N GLU A 87 2.68 7.28 -28.00
CA GLU A 87 1.33 7.38 -27.47
C GLU A 87 0.98 6.15 -26.62
N ASP A 88 1.41 4.97 -27.04
CA ASP A 88 1.12 3.70 -26.37
C ASP A 88 2.28 2.70 -26.44
N ALA A 89 2.06 1.53 -25.82
CA ALA A 89 3.03 0.45 -25.77
C ALA A 89 3.41 -0.11 -27.15
N GLU A 90 2.46 -0.20 -28.08
CA GLU A 90 2.69 -0.75 -29.43
C GLU A 90 3.61 0.19 -30.22
N GLN A 91 3.32 1.49 -30.19
CA GLN A 91 4.13 2.49 -30.85
C GLN A 91 5.54 2.56 -30.25
N ALA A 92 5.69 2.50 -28.92
CA ALA A 92 7.00 2.47 -28.28
C ALA A 92 7.84 1.27 -28.74
N ASN A 93 7.22 0.09 -28.75
CA ASN A 93 7.86 -1.13 -29.21
C ASN A 93 8.28 -1.03 -30.69
N ALA A 94 7.40 -0.52 -31.56
CA ALA A 94 7.69 -0.32 -32.98
C ALA A 94 8.82 0.68 -33.23
N ILE A 95 8.88 1.78 -32.47
CA ILE A 95 9.98 2.76 -32.54
C ILE A 95 11.31 2.09 -32.16
N ILE A 96 11.34 1.33 -31.06
CA ILE A 96 12.57 0.69 -30.59
C ILE A 96 13.04 -0.39 -31.58
N ALA A 97 12.13 -1.21 -32.10
CA ALA A 97 12.42 -2.20 -33.12
C ALA A 97 12.94 -1.54 -34.41
N LYS A 98 12.36 -0.41 -34.83
CA LYS A 98 12.84 0.37 -35.96
C LYS A 98 14.25 0.90 -35.75
N ILE A 99 14.55 1.48 -34.58
CA ILE A 99 15.90 1.94 -34.23
C ILE A 99 16.90 0.78 -34.33
N ALA A 100 16.52 -0.41 -33.85
CA ALA A 100 17.37 -1.59 -33.91
C ALA A 100 17.64 -2.01 -35.37
N THR A 101 16.60 -2.09 -36.19
CA THR A 101 16.71 -2.43 -37.62
C THR A 101 17.54 -1.41 -38.41
N ASP A 102 17.26 -0.12 -38.24
CA ASP A 102 17.96 0.96 -38.96
C ASP A 102 19.46 0.99 -38.63
N ASN A 103 19.84 0.54 -37.42
CA ASN A 103 21.22 0.47 -36.96
C ASN A 103 21.83 -0.94 -37.07
N GLY A 104 21.20 -1.86 -37.82
CA GLY A 104 21.72 -3.21 -38.05
C GLY A 104 22.03 -3.99 -36.77
N VAL A 105 21.22 -3.79 -35.72
CA VAL A 105 21.35 -4.45 -34.41
C VAL A 105 20.94 -5.91 -34.51
N LYS A 106 21.69 -6.80 -33.85
CA LYS A 106 21.29 -8.21 -33.66
C LYS A 106 21.20 -8.59 -32.19
N ASN A 107 22.18 -8.14 -31.41
CA ASN A 107 22.29 -8.43 -29.98
C ASN A 107 21.91 -7.21 -29.14
N ILE A 108 20.92 -7.39 -28.26
CA ILE A 108 20.41 -6.35 -27.37
C ILE A 108 20.68 -6.78 -25.93
N VAL A 109 21.26 -5.88 -25.15
CA VAL A 109 21.32 -6.03 -23.69
C VAL A 109 20.37 -5.04 -23.03
N LYS A 110 19.52 -5.53 -22.12
CA LYS A 110 18.55 -4.70 -21.41
C LYS A 110 18.92 -4.61 -19.95
N SER A 111 18.95 -3.39 -19.43
CA SER A 111 18.94 -3.16 -17.98
C SER A 111 17.50 -3.09 -17.50
N LYS A 112 17.30 -3.45 -16.24
CA LYS A 112 15.97 -3.48 -15.63
C LYS A 112 15.19 -2.18 -15.88
N SER A 113 13.97 -2.32 -16.40
CA SER A 113 13.07 -1.20 -16.64
C SER A 113 11.62 -1.65 -16.50
N MET A 114 10.92 -1.11 -15.50
CA MET A 114 9.48 -1.36 -15.34
C MET A 114 8.66 -0.86 -16.54
N THR A 115 9.14 0.18 -17.25
CA THR A 115 8.46 0.67 -18.46
C THR A 115 8.62 -0.32 -19.62
N ALA A 116 9.75 -1.03 -19.71
CA ALA A 116 9.91 -2.11 -20.68
C ALA A 116 9.04 -3.34 -20.33
N GLU A 117 8.87 -3.65 -19.04
CA GLU A 117 7.92 -4.68 -18.60
C GLU A 117 6.47 -4.28 -18.90
N GLU A 118 6.12 -2.99 -18.74
CA GLU A 118 4.79 -2.44 -19.06
C GLU A 118 4.44 -2.61 -20.54
N THR A 119 5.41 -2.49 -21.45
CA THR A 119 5.16 -2.63 -22.89
C THR A 119 5.39 -4.05 -23.42
N PHE A 120 5.78 -5.01 -22.56
CA PHE A 120 6.21 -6.35 -22.98
C PHE A 120 7.30 -6.31 -24.06
N LEU A 121 8.26 -5.39 -23.91
CA LEU A 121 9.26 -5.07 -24.94
C LEU A 121 10.11 -6.29 -25.36
N ASN A 122 10.49 -7.14 -24.40
CA ASN A 122 11.32 -8.32 -24.69
C ASN A 122 10.58 -9.26 -25.64
N ASP A 123 9.33 -9.63 -25.30
CA ASP A 123 8.49 -10.50 -26.11
C ASP A 123 8.30 -9.96 -27.53
N HIS A 124 8.20 -8.63 -27.68
CA HIS A 124 8.10 -7.99 -28.99
C HIS A 124 9.42 -8.09 -29.77
N LEU A 125 10.54 -7.69 -29.19
CA LEU A 125 11.84 -7.71 -29.87
C LEU A 125 12.31 -9.13 -30.21
N GLU A 126 12.03 -10.11 -29.35
CA GLU A 126 12.34 -11.52 -29.62
C GLU A 126 11.51 -12.08 -30.78
N LYS A 127 10.24 -11.67 -30.92
CA LYS A 127 9.39 -12.02 -32.08
C LYS A 127 9.88 -11.41 -33.39
N GLU A 128 10.46 -10.20 -33.33
CA GLU A 128 11.10 -9.54 -34.46
C GLU A 128 12.49 -10.14 -34.80
N GLY A 129 12.96 -11.13 -34.04
CA GLY A 129 14.18 -11.88 -34.30
C GLY A 129 15.45 -11.30 -33.66
N PHE A 130 15.33 -10.31 -32.77
CA PHE A 130 16.45 -9.81 -31.99
C PHE A 130 16.78 -10.74 -30.83
N LYS A 131 18.08 -10.85 -30.48
CA LYS A 131 18.51 -11.56 -29.27
C LYS A 131 18.55 -10.58 -28.11
N VAL A 132 17.60 -10.69 -27.17
CA VAL A 132 17.51 -9.82 -25.99
C VAL A 132 18.05 -10.55 -24.76
N THR A 133 18.98 -9.93 -24.04
CA THR A 133 19.54 -10.48 -22.79
C THR A 133 19.34 -9.50 -21.65
N GLU A 134 18.63 -9.93 -20.59
CA GLU A 134 18.54 -9.18 -19.35
C GLU A 134 19.90 -9.15 -18.62
N THR A 135 20.21 -8.00 -18.04
CA THR A 135 21.53 -7.76 -17.43
C THR A 135 21.50 -7.57 -15.92
N ASP A 136 20.32 -7.40 -15.33
CA ASP A 136 20.11 -7.47 -13.88
C ASP A 136 20.07 -8.93 -13.47
N LEU A 137 20.78 -9.31 -12.40
CA LEU A 137 20.84 -10.71 -12.00
C LEU A 137 19.44 -11.29 -11.73
N GLY A 138 18.57 -10.50 -11.08
CA GLY A 138 17.20 -10.90 -10.80
C GLY A 138 16.37 -11.04 -12.08
N GLU A 139 16.44 -10.07 -12.98
CA GLU A 139 15.73 -10.12 -14.28
C GLU A 139 16.25 -11.25 -15.17
N TRP A 140 17.56 -11.51 -15.18
CA TRP A 140 18.16 -12.59 -15.94
C TRP A 140 17.72 -13.97 -15.44
N ILE A 141 17.69 -14.16 -14.11
CA ILE A 141 17.19 -15.41 -13.50
C ILE A 141 15.75 -15.69 -13.93
N ILE A 142 14.86 -14.68 -13.93
CA ILE A 142 13.47 -14.89 -14.32
C ILE A 142 13.29 -15.01 -15.85
N GLN A 143 14.13 -14.33 -16.65
CA GLN A 143 14.17 -14.50 -18.11
C GLN A 143 14.47 -15.96 -18.46
N LEU A 144 15.47 -16.56 -17.81
CA LEU A 144 15.82 -17.98 -17.97
C LEU A 144 14.69 -18.94 -17.54
N ARG A 145 13.77 -18.49 -16.70
CA ARG A 145 12.62 -19.25 -16.22
C ARG A 145 11.34 -18.97 -17.02
N HIS A 146 11.37 -18.03 -17.95
CA HIS A 146 10.19 -17.53 -18.66
C HIS A 146 9.08 -17.05 -17.70
N GLU A 147 9.49 -16.42 -16.61
CA GLU A 147 8.63 -15.83 -15.60
C GLU A 147 8.82 -14.31 -15.61
N GLY A 148 7.80 -13.53 -15.26
CA GLY A 148 7.98 -12.08 -15.04
C GLY A 148 8.29 -11.75 -13.58
N PRO A 149 8.58 -10.49 -13.24
CA PRO A 149 9.13 -10.12 -11.94
C PRO A 149 8.09 -10.28 -10.82
N SER A 150 8.54 -10.74 -9.65
CA SER A 150 7.71 -10.83 -8.43
C SER A 150 7.84 -9.60 -7.50
N HIS A 151 8.75 -8.69 -7.82
CA HIS A 151 8.92 -7.42 -7.11
C HIS A 151 9.59 -6.36 -8.00
N MET A 152 9.17 -5.10 -7.89
CA MET A 152 9.70 -3.99 -8.71
C MET A 152 11.17 -3.67 -8.44
N VAL A 153 11.73 -4.04 -7.28
CA VAL A 153 13.15 -3.79 -6.93
C VAL A 153 13.97 -5.09 -6.89
N MET A 154 13.35 -6.23 -6.57
CA MET A 154 14.04 -7.52 -6.35
C MET A 154 13.30 -8.63 -7.14
N PRO A 155 13.48 -8.70 -8.47
CA PRO A 155 12.61 -9.45 -9.38
C PRO A 155 12.41 -10.93 -8.97
N ALA A 156 13.50 -11.57 -8.55
CA ALA A 156 13.59 -12.98 -8.19
C ALA A 156 13.41 -13.26 -6.67
N ILE A 157 12.87 -12.34 -5.86
CA ILE A 157 12.76 -12.51 -4.39
C ILE A 157 11.98 -13.76 -3.95
N HIS A 158 11.12 -14.29 -4.82
CA HIS A 158 10.34 -15.50 -4.58
C HIS A 158 11.15 -16.81 -4.69
N LEU A 159 12.39 -16.75 -5.19
CA LEU A 159 13.24 -17.92 -5.40
C LEU A 159 14.23 -18.13 -4.26
N SER A 160 14.39 -19.39 -3.88
CA SER A 160 15.43 -19.83 -2.95
C SER A 160 16.80 -19.93 -3.64
N ARG A 161 17.87 -19.88 -2.82
CA ARG A 161 19.23 -20.15 -3.31
C ARG A 161 19.36 -21.51 -3.96
N SER A 162 18.66 -22.52 -3.44
CA SER A 162 18.62 -23.88 -4.02
C SER A 162 17.99 -23.90 -5.41
N GLN A 163 16.87 -23.20 -5.61
CA GLN A 163 16.24 -23.09 -6.92
C GLN A 163 17.12 -22.34 -7.93
N VAL A 164 17.84 -21.30 -7.49
CA VAL A 164 18.81 -20.59 -8.34
C VAL A 164 20.00 -21.48 -8.70
N ALA A 165 20.53 -22.25 -7.75
CA ALA A 165 21.61 -23.20 -7.99
C ALA A 165 21.22 -24.30 -8.98
N GLU A 166 20.00 -24.85 -8.86
CA GLU A 166 19.45 -25.82 -9.80
C GLU A 166 19.33 -25.23 -11.20
N LEU A 167 18.78 -24.01 -11.32
CA LEU A 167 18.70 -23.29 -12.59
C LEU A 167 20.10 -23.11 -13.23
N PHE A 168 21.09 -22.65 -12.45
CA PHE A 168 22.45 -22.47 -12.95
C PHE A 168 23.15 -23.79 -13.26
N THR A 169 22.78 -24.88 -12.59
CA THR A 169 23.24 -26.23 -12.94
C THR A 169 22.77 -26.60 -14.33
N THR A 170 21.49 -26.36 -14.64
CA THR A 170 20.93 -26.59 -15.98
C THR A 170 21.59 -25.71 -17.05
N VAL A 171 21.82 -24.42 -16.75
CA VAL A 171 22.44 -23.48 -17.69
C VAL A 171 23.91 -23.81 -17.97
N THR A 172 24.66 -24.23 -16.95
CA THR A 172 26.11 -24.48 -17.09
C THR A 172 26.47 -25.93 -17.40
N GLY A 173 25.51 -26.86 -17.24
CA GLY A 173 25.76 -28.30 -17.29
C GLY A 173 26.63 -28.84 -16.14
N LYS A 174 26.88 -28.03 -15.10
CA LYS A 174 27.74 -28.39 -13.96
C LYS A 174 27.01 -28.16 -12.63
N PRO A 175 27.05 -29.12 -11.68
CA PRO A 175 26.42 -28.96 -10.37
C PRO A 175 26.87 -27.69 -9.65
N GLN A 176 25.92 -26.93 -9.11
CA GLN A 176 26.17 -25.73 -8.33
C GLN A 176 25.84 -25.93 -6.85
N ASN A 177 26.69 -25.40 -5.99
CA ASN A 177 26.45 -25.39 -4.54
C ASN A 177 25.56 -24.20 -4.16
N PRO A 178 24.36 -24.41 -3.60
CA PRO A 178 23.48 -23.32 -3.17
C PRO A 178 24.05 -22.45 -2.04
N ASP A 179 25.03 -22.95 -1.28
CA ASP A 179 25.68 -22.20 -0.21
C ASP A 179 26.87 -21.35 -0.71
N ASP A 180 27.37 -21.60 -1.92
CA ASP A 180 28.43 -20.80 -2.54
C ASP A 180 27.86 -19.69 -3.43
N ILE A 181 27.34 -18.65 -2.78
CA ILE A 181 26.78 -17.45 -3.44
C ILE A 181 27.81 -16.80 -4.36
N ASN A 182 29.08 -16.79 -3.96
CA ASN A 182 30.14 -16.15 -4.76
C ASN A 182 30.37 -16.90 -6.08
N ALA A 183 30.36 -18.24 -6.06
CA ALA A 183 30.43 -19.03 -7.28
C ALA A 183 29.20 -18.80 -8.17
N MET A 184 27.99 -18.81 -7.61
CA MET A 184 26.77 -18.55 -8.38
C MET A 184 26.78 -17.17 -9.05
N VAL A 185 27.17 -16.13 -8.33
CA VAL A 185 27.29 -14.77 -8.89
C VAL A 185 28.38 -14.70 -9.96
N LYS A 186 29.49 -15.45 -9.81
CA LYS A 186 30.55 -15.52 -10.84
C LYS A 186 30.07 -16.12 -12.15
N ILE A 187 29.13 -17.07 -12.12
CA ILE A 187 28.52 -17.65 -13.34
C ILE A 187 27.79 -16.57 -14.11
N ALA A 188 26.84 -15.89 -13.46
CA ALA A 188 26.10 -14.79 -14.08
C ALA A 188 27.07 -13.71 -14.58
N ARG A 189 28.10 -13.38 -13.80
CA ARG A 189 29.13 -12.42 -14.17
C ARG A 189 29.90 -12.83 -15.43
N HIS A 190 30.26 -14.10 -15.59
CA HIS A 190 30.99 -14.59 -16.76
C HIS A 190 30.09 -14.59 -18.00
N THR A 191 28.89 -15.16 -17.90
CA THR A 191 27.91 -15.23 -18.99
C THR A 191 27.49 -13.84 -19.47
N LEU A 192 27.08 -12.95 -18.56
CA LEU A 192 26.63 -11.61 -18.91
C LEU A 192 27.77 -10.73 -19.43
N ARG A 193 29.03 -10.94 -19.01
CA ARG A 193 30.17 -10.16 -19.52
C ARG A 193 30.27 -10.25 -21.04
N GLN A 194 30.14 -11.46 -21.57
CA GLN A 194 30.21 -11.67 -23.01
C GLN A 194 29.05 -10.99 -23.72
N ALA A 195 27.82 -11.10 -23.18
CA ALA A 195 26.65 -10.43 -23.72
C ALA A 195 26.84 -8.89 -23.80
N PHE A 196 27.43 -8.26 -22.79
CA PHE A 196 27.73 -6.82 -22.84
C PHE A 196 28.75 -6.44 -23.93
N LEU A 197 29.76 -7.28 -24.18
CA LEU A 197 30.81 -7.01 -25.17
C LEU A 197 30.33 -7.23 -26.61
N GLU A 198 29.41 -8.17 -26.81
CA GLU A 198 28.84 -8.52 -28.12
C GLU A 198 27.59 -7.70 -28.47
N ALA A 199 27.08 -6.90 -27.53
CA ALA A 199 25.86 -6.14 -27.71
C ALA A 199 26.04 -4.96 -28.68
N ASP A 200 25.11 -4.89 -29.63
CA ASP A 200 24.98 -3.81 -30.59
C ASP A 200 24.20 -2.62 -29.99
N MET A 201 23.19 -2.94 -29.17
CA MET A 201 22.28 -1.99 -28.54
C MET A 201 22.11 -2.27 -27.05
N GLY A 202 22.14 -1.20 -26.25
CA GLY A 202 21.77 -1.21 -24.86
C GLY A 202 20.42 -0.55 -24.65
N ILE A 203 19.52 -1.19 -23.91
CA ILE A 203 18.22 -0.63 -23.53
C ILE A 203 18.18 -0.37 -22.02
N SER A 204 17.75 0.83 -21.62
CA SER A 204 17.57 1.18 -20.21
C SER A 204 16.23 1.85 -19.94
N GLY A 205 15.87 1.93 -18.67
CA GLY A 205 14.90 2.91 -18.18
C GLY A 205 15.60 4.14 -17.58
N ALA A 206 14.83 4.95 -16.84
CA ALA A 206 15.35 5.99 -15.97
C ALA A 206 14.46 6.15 -14.72
N ASN A 207 15.07 6.51 -13.60
CA ASN A 207 14.36 6.86 -12.37
C ASN A 207 13.77 8.27 -12.44
N PHE A 208 14.42 9.18 -13.19
CA PHE A 208 13.96 10.53 -13.51
C PHE A 208 14.67 11.04 -14.78
N ALA A 209 14.04 12.01 -15.45
CA ALA A 209 14.57 12.71 -16.61
C ALA A 209 14.44 14.22 -16.38
N ILE A 210 15.55 14.95 -16.29
CA ILE A 210 15.58 16.38 -15.99
C ILE A 210 15.40 17.18 -17.27
N ALA A 211 14.31 17.95 -17.37
CA ALA A 211 13.99 18.75 -18.54
C ALA A 211 15.04 19.84 -18.82
N GLU A 212 15.50 20.56 -17.78
CA GLU A 212 16.41 21.71 -17.95
C GLU A 212 17.78 21.33 -18.55
N THR A 213 18.25 20.10 -18.32
CA THR A 213 19.59 19.63 -18.72
C THR A 213 19.56 18.48 -19.72
N ALA A 214 18.39 17.93 -20.04
CA ALA A 214 18.24 16.67 -20.78
C ALA A 214 19.00 15.48 -20.15
N THR A 215 19.16 15.48 -18.82
CA THR A 215 19.90 14.44 -18.10
C THR A 215 18.95 13.35 -17.61
N ILE A 216 19.27 12.09 -17.88
CA ILE A 216 18.56 10.94 -17.28
C ILE A 216 19.36 10.37 -16.11
N GLY A 217 18.66 9.98 -15.04
CA GLY A 217 19.27 9.34 -13.87
C GLY A 217 18.84 7.89 -13.70
N ILE A 218 19.80 7.01 -13.44
CA ILE A 218 19.59 5.57 -13.24
C ILE A 218 20.21 5.15 -11.91
N VAL A 219 19.43 4.48 -11.08
CA VAL A 219 19.84 3.95 -9.77
C VAL A 219 19.95 2.42 -9.85
N SER A 220 21.13 1.87 -9.57
CA SER A 220 21.39 0.42 -9.65
C SER A 220 22.37 -0.06 -8.56
N ASN A 221 22.21 -1.31 -8.13
CA ASN A 221 23.10 -1.97 -7.17
C ASN A 221 24.22 -2.79 -7.82
N GLU A 222 24.13 -3.15 -9.10
CA GLU A 222 24.97 -4.20 -9.73
C GLU A 222 25.89 -3.69 -10.85
N GLY A 223 25.88 -2.39 -11.16
CA GLY A 223 26.74 -1.76 -12.17
C GLY A 223 26.43 -2.13 -13.63
N ASN A 224 25.60 -3.17 -13.83
CA ASN A 224 25.05 -3.64 -15.09
C ASN A 224 24.48 -2.51 -15.96
N ALA A 225 23.68 -1.62 -15.37
CA ALA A 225 23.04 -0.52 -16.09
C ALA A 225 24.09 0.38 -16.77
N ARG A 226 25.22 0.65 -16.10
CA ARG A 226 26.31 1.43 -16.70
C ARG A 226 26.93 0.71 -17.89
N LEU A 227 27.14 -0.60 -17.78
CA LEU A 227 27.66 -1.40 -18.90
C LEU A 227 26.68 -1.39 -20.08
N THR A 228 25.38 -1.56 -19.81
CA THR A 228 24.30 -1.47 -20.80
C THR A 228 24.27 -0.12 -21.51
N THR A 229 24.41 0.98 -20.79
CA THR A 229 24.33 2.31 -21.42
C THR A 229 25.63 2.73 -22.09
N THR A 230 26.78 2.23 -21.65
CA THR A 230 28.10 2.70 -22.11
C THR A 230 28.72 1.85 -23.21
N LEU A 231 28.66 0.52 -23.15
CA LEU A 231 29.41 -0.33 -24.10
C LEU A 231 28.78 -0.44 -25.51
N PRO A 232 27.47 -0.66 -25.65
CA PRO A 232 26.86 -0.84 -26.97
C PRO A 232 26.89 0.46 -27.78
N ARG A 233 27.09 0.37 -29.09
CA ARG A 233 27.17 1.55 -29.99
C ARG A 233 25.86 2.34 -30.06
N VAL A 234 24.71 1.67 -29.87
CA VAL A 234 23.38 2.29 -29.78
C VAL A 234 22.88 2.20 -28.33
N HIS A 235 22.33 3.29 -27.79
CA HIS A 235 21.64 3.30 -26.50
C HIS A 235 20.23 3.85 -26.67
N VAL A 236 19.24 3.09 -26.19
CA VAL A 236 17.85 3.52 -26.12
C VAL A 236 17.37 3.56 -24.67
N ALA A 237 16.89 4.70 -24.20
CA ALA A 237 16.20 4.79 -22.92
C ALA A 237 14.68 4.86 -23.13
N LEU A 238 13.92 3.90 -22.60
CA LEU A 238 12.46 3.89 -22.60
C LEU A 238 11.94 4.41 -21.25
N ILE A 239 11.23 5.55 -21.28
CA ILE A 239 10.91 6.33 -20.08
C ILE A 239 9.44 6.78 -20.14
N GLY A 240 8.64 6.51 -19.11
CA GLY A 240 7.30 7.11 -19.02
C GLY A 240 7.39 8.63 -18.86
N ILE A 241 6.49 9.40 -19.48
CA ILE A 241 6.48 10.87 -19.33
C ILE A 241 6.33 11.31 -17.86
N ASP A 242 5.76 10.45 -17.01
CA ASP A 242 5.67 10.65 -15.56
C ASP A 242 7.03 10.71 -14.84
N LYS A 243 8.15 10.40 -15.53
CA LYS A 243 9.52 10.52 -14.99
C LYS A 243 10.17 11.86 -15.26
N LEU A 244 9.56 12.73 -16.07
CA LEU A 244 10.03 14.10 -16.24
C LEU A 244 9.98 14.84 -14.90
N VAL A 245 11.06 15.58 -14.64
CA VAL A 245 11.21 16.52 -13.53
C VAL A 245 11.78 17.82 -14.08
N PRO A 246 11.42 18.98 -13.51
CA PRO A 246 11.88 20.27 -14.02
C PRO A 246 13.40 20.42 -13.88
N ASP A 247 13.93 20.08 -12.70
CA ASP A 247 15.27 20.49 -12.29
C ASP A 247 16.04 19.41 -11.50
N LEU A 248 17.34 19.67 -11.31
CA LEU A 248 18.24 18.85 -10.51
C LEU A 248 17.82 18.73 -9.04
N THR A 249 17.27 19.79 -8.45
CA THR A 249 16.84 19.79 -7.03
C THR A 249 15.77 18.73 -6.79
N THR A 250 14.80 18.62 -7.71
CA THR A 250 13.75 17.62 -7.69
C THR A 250 14.34 16.21 -7.79
N ALA A 251 15.29 15.99 -8.71
CA ALA A 251 15.98 14.71 -8.84
C ALA A 251 16.76 14.32 -7.55
N LEU A 252 17.45 15.27 -6.92
CA LEU A 252 18.18 15.03 -5.67
C LEU A 252 17.23 14.69 -4.51
N ASN A 253 16.06 15.33 -4.42
CA ASN A 253 15.04 14.96 -3.43
C ASN A 253 14.51 13.54 -3.65
N ILE A 254 14.27 13.15 -4.91
CA ILE A 254 13.92 11.76 -5.25
C ILE A 254 15.02 10.80 -4.79
N LEU A 255 16.30 11.12 -5.01
CA LEU A 255 17.44 10.29 -4.59
C LEU A 255 17.61 10.20 -3.07
N LYS A 256 17.26 11.24 -2.30
CA LYS A 256 17.23 11.15 -0.83
C LYS A 256 16.25 10.08 -0.38
N ALA A 257 15.09 9.98 -1.02
CA ALA A 257 14.06 9.03 -0.62
C ALA A 257 14.23 7.62 -1.23
N LEU A 258 14.52 7.52 -2.53
CA LEU A 258 14.33 6.30 -3.32
C LEU A 258 15.08 5.08 -2.76
N PRO A 259 16.40 5.12 -2.49
CA PRO A 259 17.14 3.96 -1.96
C PRO A 259 16.71 3.62 -0.52
N ARG A 260 16.50 4.63 0.31
CA ARG A 260 16.07 4.46 1.71
C ARG A 260 14.72 3.78 1.78
N ASN A 261 13.79 4.19 0.91
CA ASN A 261 12.47 3.60 0.81
C ASN A 261 12.45 2.26 0.07
N ALA A 262 13.39 1.98 -0.83
CA ALA A 262 13.38 0.74 -1.60
C ALA A 262 14.00 -0.44 -0.84
N THR A 263 15.25 -0.25 -0.40
CA THR A 263 16.10 -1.31 0.14
C THR A 263 16.63 -1.01 1.55
N GLY A 264 16.29 0.16 2.12
CA GLY A 264 16.84 0.60 3.40
C GLY A 264 18.32 1.01 3.30
N GLN A 265 18.79 1.39 2.10
CA GLN A 265 20.15 1.88 1.88
C GLN A 265 20.16 3.42 1.91
N ALA A 266 21.20 4.03 2.48
CA ALA A 266 21.37 5.49 2.46
C ALA A 266 21.52 6.03 1.02
N ILE A 267 22.19 5.27 0.17
CA ILE A 267 22.28 5.47 -1.28
C ILE A 267 22.53 4.09 -1.92
N SER A 268 22.14 3.91 -3.19
CA SER A 268 22.46 2.69 -3.93
C SER A 268 23.94 2.68 -4.34
N THR A 269 24.48 1.53 -4.71
CA THR A 269 25.89 1.39 -5.12
C THR A 269 26.26 2.31 -6.28
N TYR A 270 25.34 2.51 -7.23
CA TYR A 270 25.54 3.37 -8.38
C TYR A 270 24.34 4.30 -8.59
N VAL A 271 24.66 5.58 -8.84
CA VAL A 271 23.73 6.57 -9.36
C VAL A 271 24.37 7.15 -10.63
N THR A 272 23.93 6.66 -11.78
CA THR A 272 24.47 7.05 -13.08
C THR A 272 23.64 8.19 -13.66
N TRP A 273 24.32 9.25 -14.08
CA TRP A 273 23.71 10.40 -14.76
C TRP A 273 24.24 10.43 -16.18
N ILE A 274 23.35 10.56 -17.16
CA ILE A 274 23.70 10.53 -18.58
C ILE A 274 23.12 11.77 -19.25
N THR A 275 24.02 12.55 -19.86
CA THR A 275 23.70 13.76 -20.63
C THR A 275 24.46 13.69 -21.94
N GLY A 276 23.73 13.84 -23.06
CA GLY A 276 24.30 13.83 -24.40
C GLY A 276 24.84 12.49 -24.91
N ALA A 277 25.14 12.46 -26.20
CA ALA A 277 25.81 11.34 -26.86
C ALA A 277 27.32 11.33 -26.53
N ASN A 278 27.75 10.34 -25.75
CA ASN A 278 29.15 10.16 -25.37
C ASN A 278 30.00 9.60 -26.52
N GLU A 279 31.31 9.81 -26.46
CA GLU A 279 32.28 9.11 -27.32
C GLU A 279 32.12 7.59 -27.17
N CYS A 280 32.22 6.88 -28.29
CA CYS A 280 31.97 5.45 -28.35
C CYS A 280 32.84 4.81 -29.43
N GLY A 281 33.93 4.18 -29.01
CA GLY A 281 34.89 3.55 -29.95
C GLY A 281 34.30 2.36 -30.73
N SER A 282 33.20 1.76 -30.26
CA SER A 282 32.48 0.71 -30.97
C SER A 282 31.52 1.24 -32.04
N ALA A 283 31.25 2.55 -32.05
CA ALA A 283 30.41 3.19 -33.06
C ALA A 283 31.26 3.62 -34.27
N PRO A 284 30.80 3.41 -35.53
CA PRO A 284 31.55 3.82 -36.72
C PRO A 284 31.87 5.32 -36.78
N SER A 285 31.00 6.16 -36.22
CA SER A 285 31.17 7.62 -36.14
C SER A 285 32.10 8.07 -35.00
N GLY A 286 32.55 7.15 -34.15
CA GLY A 286 33.24 7.46 -32.89
C GLY A 286 32.33 8.06 -31.81
N LYS A 287 31.03 8.23 -32.08
CA LYS A 287 30.02 8.75 -31.14
C LYS A 287 28.87 7.78 -31.00
N LYS A 288 28.34 7.67 -29.78
CA LYS A 288 27.19 6.81 -29.47
C LYS A 288 25.94 7.32 -30.18
N GLU A 289 25.21 6.40 -30.80
CA GLU A 289 23.85 6.69 -31.27
C GLU A 289 22.91 6.60 -30.05
N MET A 290 22.36 7.73 -29.62
CA MET A 290 21.55 7.80 -28.39
C MET A 290 20.13 8.24 -28.67
N HIS A 291 19.17 7.43 -28.24
CA HIS A 291 17.75 7.70 -28.35
C HIS A 291 17.07 7.68 -26.98
N ILE A 292 16.08 8.55 -26.80
CA ILE A 292 15.17 8.53 -25.66
C ILE A 292 13.75 8.41 -26.19
N VAL A 293 13.04 7.36 -25.80
CA VAL A 293 11.63 7.13 -26.16
C VAL A 293 10.78 7.44 -24.93
N PHE A 294 10.05 8.55 -24.99
CA PHE A 294 9.07 8.90 -23.97
C PHE A 294 7.73 8.22 -24.24
N LEU A 295 7.23 7.48 -23.25
CA LEU A 295 5.97 6.74 -23.32
C LEU A 295 4.86 7.49 -22.58
N ASP A 296 3.76 7.78 -23.27
CA ASP A 296 2.52 8.27 -22.66
C ASP A 296 1.73 7.11 -22.05
N ASN A 297 1.21 6.18 -22.86
CA ASN A 297 0.37 5.05 -22.44
C ASN A 297 -0.76 5.47 -21.48
N GLY A 298 -1.43 6.59 -21.78
CA GLY A 298 -2.52 7.15 -20.98
C GLY A 298 -2.08 8.01 -19.79
N ARG A 299 -0.79 8.31 -19.64
CA ARG A 299 -0.28 9.20 -18.56
C ARG A 299 -0.78 10.63 -18.70
N SER A 300 -0.88 11.17 -19.92
CA SER A 300 -1.37 12.53 -20.15
C SER A 300 -2.82 12.69 -19.73
N GLU A 301 -3.66 11.69 -19.98
CA GLU A 301 -5.06 11.69 -19.52
C GLU A 301 -5.13 11.48 -18.01
N LEU A 302 -4.33 10.56 -17.46
CA LEU A 302 -4.26 10.34 -16.02
C LEU A 302 -3.80 11.58 -15.25
N ALA A 303 -2.90 12.38 -15.81
CA ALA A 303 -2.42 13.64 -15.22
C ALA A 303 -3.52 14.69 -15.06
N LYS A 304 -4.57 14.64 -15.89
CA LYS A 304 -5.74 15.54 -15.82
C LYS A 304 -6.80 15.06 -14.83
N ASP A 305 -6.73 13.81 -14.40
CA ASP A 305 -7.74 13.23 -13.51
C ASP A 305 -7.61 13.82 -12.08
N PRO A 306 -8.68 14.42 -11.52
CA PRO A 306 -8.62 15.10 -10.22
C PRO A 306 -8.41 14.15 -9.04
N ILE A 307 -8.63 12.85 -9.22
CA ILE A 307 -8.46 11.82 -8.20
C ILE A 307 -7.17 11.06 -8.46
N PHE A 308 -6.96 10.59 -9.68
CA PHE A 308 -5.93 9.60 -9.99
C PHE A 308 -4.59 10.17 -10.46
N SER A 309 -4.50 11.47 -10.79
CA SER A 309 -3.24 12.13 -11.17
C SER A 309 -2.14 11.95 -10.13
N GLU A 310 -2.50 11.89 -8.84
CA GLU A 310 -1.60 11.60 -7.73
C GLU A 310 -0.79 10.30 -7.92
N ALA A 311 -1.30 9.29 -8.65
CA ALA A 311 -0.58 8.05 -8.93
C ALA A 311 0.71 8.26 -9.75
N LEU A 312 0.77 9.33 -10.55
CA LEU A 312 1.93 9.70 -11.38
C LEU A 312 3.09 10.30 -10.56
N ARG A 313 2.88 10.63 -9.27
CA ARG A 313 3.96 11.06 -8.38
C ARG A 313 4.90 9.92 -7.99
N CYS A 314 4.55 8.67 -8.31
CA CYS A 314 5.25 7.50 -7.82
C CYS A 314 6.67 7.37 -8.38
N ILE A 315 7.65 7.38 -7.48
CA ILE A 315 9.08 7.20 -7.78
C ILE A 315 9.52 5.72 -7.91
N ARG A 316 8.56 4.78 -7.96
CA ARG A 316 8.80 3.33 -8.17
C ARG A 316 9.72 2.66 -7.13
N CYS A 317 9.72 3.11 -5.88
CA CYS A 317 10.57 2.53 -4.82
C CYS A 317 10.13 1.15 -4.29
N GLY A 318 8.91 0.67 -4.56
CA GLY A 318 8.44 -0.64 -4.06
C GLY A 318 8.02 -0.69 -2.58
N ALA A 319 8.25 0.38 -1.80
CA ALA A 319 7.89 0.44 -0.37
C ALA A 319 6.45 -0.02 -0.06
N CYS A 320 5.49 0.32 -0.92
CA CYS A 320 4.09 -0.07 -0.75
C CYS A 320 3.83 -1.58 -0.82
N ALA A 321 4.70 -2.36 -1.47
CA ALA A 321 4.68 -3.81 -1.45
C ALA A 321 5.35 -4.34 -0.17
N ASN A 322 6.52 -3.81 0.17
CA ASN A 322 7.32 -4.23 1.33
C ASN A 322 6.54 -4.16 2.66
N VAL A 323 5.69 -3.14 2.83
CA VAL A 323 4.88 -2.96 4.05
C VAL A 323 3.49 -3.60 3.99
N CYS A 324 3.11 -4.23 2.88
CA CYS A 324 1.78 -4.78 2.68
C CYS A 324 1.70 -6.21 3.25
N PRO A 325 0.85 -6.47 4.27
CA PRO A 325 0.76 -7.80 4.87
C PRO A 325 0.26 -8.86 3.88
N ILE A 326 -0.55 -8.48 2.90
CA ILE A 326 -1.09 -9.40 1.90
C ILE A 326 -0.03 -9.75 0.85
N TYR A 327 0.81 -8.78 0.47
CA TYR A 327 1.95 -9.07 -0.42
C TYR A 327 2.92 -10.06 0.22
N ARG A 328 3.18 -9.93 1.53
CA ARG A 328 4.01 -10.89 2.29
C ARG A 328 3.48 -12.32 2.25
N LEU A 329 2.17 -12.50 2.06
CA LEU A 329 1.52 -13.81 1.97
C LEU A 329 1.41 -14.35 0.54
N LEU A 330 1.15 -13.48 -0.44
CA LEU A 330 0.81 -13.91 -1.81
C LEU A 330 1.98 -13.81 -2.80
N GLY A 331 2.96 -12.94 -2.55
CA GLY A 331 3.99 -12.58 -3.52
C GLY A 331 3.46 -11.81 -4.73
N GLY A 332 4.37 -11.41 -5.62
CA GLY A 332 4.06 -10.50 -6.74
C GLY A 332 3.17 -11.08 -7.82
N HIS A 333 3.41 -12.35 -8.19
CA HIS A 333 2.70 -13.02 -9.29
C HIS A 333 1.20 -13.21 -9.02
N THR A 334 0.80 -13.28 -7.75
CA THR A 334 -0.60 -13.36 -7.35
C THR A 334 -1.15 -11.98 -6.98
N TYR A 335 -0.38 -11.14 -6.28
CA TYR A 335 -0.86 -9.85 -5.80
C TYR A 335 -1.16 -8.84 -6.92
N GLY A 336 -0.39 -8.87 -8.03
CA GLY A 336 -0.41 -7.84 -9.09
C GLY A 336 -0.46 -8.41 -10.51
N HIS A 337 -0.11 -7.55 -11.47
CA HIS A 337 0.07 -7.90 -12.88
C HIS A 337 1.54 -7.66 -13.28
N VAL A 338 1.86 -6.49 -13.86
CA VAL A 338 3.24 -6.04 -14.12
C VAL A 338 3.76 -5.23 -12.94
N TYR A 339 2.99 -4.22 -12.52
CA TYR A 339 3.30 -3.42 -11.34
C TYR A 339 2.77 -4.10 -10.08
N ILE A 340 3.50 -3.94 -8.97
CA ILE A 340 3.30 -4.68 -7.73
C ILE A 340 3.12 -3.73 -6.54
N GLY A 341 2.51 -4.20 -5.46
CA GLY A 341 2.14 -3.39 -4.31
C GLY A 341 0.91 -2.53 -4.58
N ALA A 342 0.53 -1.67 -3.63
CA ALA A 342 -0.69 -0.89 -3.75
C ALA A 342 -0.73 0.00 -5.01
N ILE A 343 0.42 0.51 -5.48
CA ILE A 343 0.48 1.25 -6.75
C ILE A 343 0.15 0.36 -7.95
N GLY A 344 0.54 -0.91 -7.94
CA GLY A 344 0.25 -1.86 -9.00
C GLY A 344 -1.24 -2.15 -9.16
N LEU A 345 -1.99 -2.18 -8.06
CA LEU A 345 -3.45 -2.32 -8.10
C LEU A 345 -4.15 -1.13 -8.79
N ILE A 346 -3.49 0.02 -8.84
CA ILE A 346 -3.99 1.22 -9.50
C ILE A 346 -3.54 1.23 -10.97
N LEU A 347 -2.24 1.10 -11.22
CA LEU A 347 -1.67 1.22 -12.56
C LEU A 347 -2.11 0.09 -13.50
N THR A 348 -2.41 -1.10 -12.97
CA THR A 348 -2.95 -2.19 -13.81
C THR A 348 -4.25 -1.77 -14.51
N TYR A 349 -5.13 -1.02 -13.82
CA TYR A 349 -6.38 -0.54 -14.40
C TYR A 349 -6.15 0.42 -15.58
N PHE A 350 -5.14 1.28 -15.47
CA PHE A 350 -4.85 2.32 -16.48
C PHE A 350 -3.99 1.80 -17.64
N TYR A 351 -2.98 0.97 -17.37
CA TYR A 351 -2.00 0.55 -18.38
C TYR A 351 -2.27 -0.83 -18.99
N HIS A 352 -2.99 -1.70 -18.28
CA HIS A 352 -3.22 -3.09 -18.70
C HIS A 352 -4.72 -3.46 -18.72
N GLY A 353 -5.59 -2.47 -18.59
CA GLY A 353 -7.03 -2.65 -18.73
C GLY A 353 -7.74 -3.11 -17.46
N ARG A 354 -9.05 -2.87 -17.47
CA ARG A 354 -9.94 -3.07 -16.33
C ARG A 354 -10.13 -4.56 -16.00
N GLN A 355 -10.03 -5.42 -17.01
CA GLN A 355 -10.17 -6.87 -16.90
C GLN A 355 -9.07 -7.44 -16.00
N ASN A 356 -7.82 -7.05 -16.25
CA ASN A 356 -6.67 -7.46 -15.43
C ASN A 356 -6.71 -6.86 -14.01
N ALA A 357 -7.30 -5.68 -13.83
CA ALA A 357 -7.46 -5.07 -12.51
C ALA A 357 -8.57 -5.71 -11.66
N ASN A 358 -9.56 -6.36 -12.29
CA ASN A 358 -10.79 -6.80 -11.64
C ASN A 358 -10.54 -7.63 -10.38
N ALA A 359 -9.83 -8.75 -10.49
CA ALA A 359 -9.61 -9.63 -9.34
C ALA A 359 -8.69 -9.00 -8.29
N ILE A 360 -7.56 -8.45 -8.73
CA ILE A 360 -6.47 -8.01 -7.85
C ILE A 360 -6.79 -6.75 -7.04
N VAL A 361 -7.66 -5.84 -7.55
CA VAL A 361 -8.02 -4.60 -6.82
C VAL A 361 -8.66 -4.89 -5.46
N ARG A 362 -9.27 -6.07 -5.31
CA ARG A 362 -9.91 -6.53 -4.08
C ARG A 362 -8.91 -6.92 -2.99
N ASN A 363 -7.61 -7.01 -3.30
CA ASN A 363 -6.57 -7.27 -2.31
C ASN A 363 -6.50 -6.20 -1.22
N CYS A 364 -6.87 -4.95 -1.48
CA CYS A 364 -6.66 -3.90 -0.48
C CYS A 364 -7.62 -4.00 0.73
N ILE A 365 -7.06 -4.43 1.87
CA ILE A 365 -7.71 -4.42 3.20
C ILE A 365 -7.85 -3.01 3.81
N ASN A 366 -7.28 -1.98 3.17
CA ASN A 366 -7.36 -0.58 3.59
C ASN A 366 -6.64 -0.22 4.90
N CYS A 367 -5.54 -0.91 5.25
CA CYS A 367 -4.79 -0.68 6.50
C CYS A 367 -3.86 0.55 6.52
N GLN A 368 -3.85 1.37 5.46
CA GLN A 368 -3.07 2.63 5.34
C GLN A 368 -1.54 2.51 5.42
N SER A 369 -0.96 1.31 5.55
CA SER A 369 0.49 1.10 5.63
C SER A 369 1.24 1.67 4.42
N CYS A 370 0.72 1.43 3.22
CA CYS A 370 1.30 1.96 1.98
C CYS A 370 1.28 3.49 1.88
N LYS A 371 0.25 4.16 2.43
CA LYS A 371 0.18 5.63 2.53
C LYS A 371 1.24 6.16 3.49
N ALA A 372 1.33 5.56 4.68
CA ALA A 372 2.28 5.97 5.72
C ALA A 372 3.74 5.85 5.29
N VAL A 373 4.09 4.86 4.46
CA VAL A 373 5.47 4.69 3.97
C VAL A 373 5.76 5.47 2.68
N CYS A 374 4.75 6.02 2.00
CA CYS A 374 4.94 6.61 0.67
C CYS A 374 5.81 7.88 0.74
N PRO A 375 6.93 7.93 0.00
CA PRO A 375 7.80 9.11 -0.03
C PRO A 375 7.29 10.19 -0.99
N ALA A 376 6.24 9.91 -1.76
CA ALA A 376 5.62 10.85 -2.71
C ALA A 376 4.21 11.29 -2.27
N GLY A 377 3.85 11.04 -1.01
CA GLY A 377 2.57 11.50 -0.43
C GLY A 377 1.29 10.81 -0.93
N ILE A 378 1.40 9.80 -1.80
CA ILE A 378 0.26 9.14 -2.47
C ILE A 378 -0.71 8.50 -1.48
N ASP A 379 -2.00 8.88 -1.51
CA ASP A 379 -3.09 8.20 -0.77
C ASP A 379 -3.52 6.89 -1.46
N LEU A 380 -2.59 5.94 -1.52
CA LEU A 380 -2.76 4.65 -2.19
C LEU A 380 -4.04 3.88 -1.77
N PRO A 381 -4.43 3.78 -0.49
CA PRO A 381 -5.67 3.11 -0.10
C PRO A 381 -6.91 3.78 -0.71
N HIS A 382 -6.96 5.12 -0.74
CA HIS A 382 -8.07 5.85 -1.36
C HIS A 382 -8.17 5.57 -2.86
N LEU A 383 -7.04 5.68 -3.57
CA LEU A 383 -6.99 5.43 -5.01
C LEU A 383 -7.39 3.99 -5.35
N VAL A 384 -6.91 2.98 -4.61
CA VAL A 384 -7.32 1.58 -4.84
C VAL A 384 -8.84 1.40 -4.65
N LYS A 385 -9.46 2.09 -3.68
CA LYS A 385 -10.93 2.03 -3.51
C LYS A 385 -11.68 2.69 -4.66
N LYS A 386 -11.16 3.80 -5.20
CA LYS A 386 -11.71 4.44 -6.40
C LYS A 386 -11.57 3.55 -7.63
N VAL A 387 -10.46 2.81 -7.79
CA VAL A 387 -10.33 1.79 -8.85
C VAL A 387 -11.35 0.66 -8.65
N HIS A 388 -11.54 0.16 -7.42
CA HIS A 388 -12.52 -0.90 -7.16
C HIS A 388 -13.95 -0.46 -7.52
N GLN A 389 -14.30 0.79 -7.20
CA GLN A 389 -15.57 1.39 -7.60
C GLN A 389 -15.69 1.48 -9.13
N ALA A 390 -14.65 1.98 -9.82
CA ALA A 390 -14.65 2.10 -11.27
C ALA A 390 -14.80 0.74 -11.99
N VAL A 391 -14.15 -0.30 -11.48
CA VAL A 391 -14.30 -1.68 -11.96
C VAL A 391 -15.75 -2.16 -11.83
N LEU A 392 -16.36 -2.03 -10.65
CA LEU A 392 -17.75 -2.46 -10.42
C LEU A 392 -18.74 -1.69 -11.28
N SER A 393 -18.57 -0.36 -11.41
CA SER A 393 -19.40 0.47 -12.28
C SER A 393 -19.31 0.06 -13.74
N TYR A 394 -18.10 -0.27 -14.22
CA TYR A 394 -17.91 -0.75 -15.59
C TYR A 394 -18.58 -2.11 -15.84
N GLN A 395 -18.54 -3.01 -14.87
CA GLN A 395 -19.23 -4.30 -14.94
C GLN A 395 -20.75 -4.19 -14.76
N GLN A 396 -21.28 -3.00 -14.46
CA GLN A 396 -22.66 -2.78 -14.03
C GLN A 396 -23.05 -3.66 -12.83
N GLU A 397 -22.06 -3.99 -12.01
CA GLU A 397 -22.22 -4.87 -10.86
C GLU A 397 -22.47 -4.04 -9.61
N ARG A 398 -23.57 -4.34 -8.93
CA ARG A 398 -23.80 -3.90 -7.55
C ARG A 398 -24.09 -5.13 -6.69
N PRO A 399 -23.07 -5.71 -6.02
CA PRO A 399 -23.25 -6.92 -5.24
C PRO A 399 -24.43 -6.80 -4.26
N ALA A 400 -25.27 -7.84 -4.17
CA ALA A 400 -26.47 -7.82 -3.33
C ALA A 400 -26.17 -7.48 -1.87
N LYS A 401 -25.03 -7.96 -1.36
CA LYS A 401 -24.52 -7.63 -0.02
C LYS A 401 -24.28 -6.12 0.17
N ASN A 402 -23.75 -5.44 -0.85
CA ASN A 402 -23.48 -3.99 -0.81
C ASN A 402 -24.80 -3.21 -0.85
N ARG A 403 -25.76 -3.65 -1.68
CA ARG A 403 -27.11 -3.05 -1.72
C ARG A 403 -27.84 -3.19 -0.38
N LEU A 404 -27.79 -4.37 0.24
CA LEU A 404 -28.38 -4.60 1.56
C LEU A 404 -27.72 -3.69 2.61
N LEU A 405 -26.39 -3.66 2.66
CA LEU A 405 -25.64 -2.77 3.55
C LEU A 405 -26.05 -1.31 3.35
N SER A 406 -26.21 -0.86 2.11
CA SER A 406 -26.66 0.50 1.78
C SER A 406 -28.03 0.81 2.38
N ILE A 407 -29.02 -0.05 2.14
CA ILE A 407 -30.39 0.12 2.66
C ILE A 407 -30.39 0.18 4.20
N LEU A 408 -29.62 -0.71 4.84
CA LEU A 408 -29.53 -0.77 6.29
C LEU A 408 -28.90 0.50 6.87
N LEU A 409 -27.75 0.93 6.34
CA LEU A 409 -27.03 2.07 6.91
C LEU A 409 -27.73 3.41 6.68
N LYS A 410 -28.45 3.59 5.55
CA LYS A 410 -29.26 4.80 5.30
C LYS A 410 -30.45 4.91 6.25
N ASN A 411 -31.02 3.80 6.67
CA ASN A 411 -32.18 3.79 7.55
C ASN A 411 -31.80 3.38 8.97
N ARG A 412 -31.40 4.36 9.78
CA ARG A 412 -31.01 4.13 11.19
C ARG A 412 -32.06 3.35 11.99
N LYS A 413 -33.36 3.62 11.76
CA LYS A 413 -34.46 2.98 12.50
C LYS A 413 -34.52 1.49 12.17
N LEU A 414 -34.38 1.16 10.88
CA LEU A 414 -34.30 -0.22 10.42
C LEU A 414 -33.02 -0.91 10.92
N PHE A 415 -31.86 -0.26 10.83
CA PHE A 415 -30.59 -0.79 11.31
C PHE A 415 -30.66 -1.18 12.79
N HIS A 416 -31.14 -0.27 13.65
CA HIS A 416 -31.28 -0.53 15.08
C HIS A 416 -32.35 -1.59 15.36
N PHE A 417 -33.47 -1.57 14.63
CA PHE A 417 -34.52 -2.58 14.76
C PHE A 417 -33.99 -3.99 14.46
N LEU A 418 -33.25 -4.16 13.36
CA LEU A 418 -32.68 -5.45 13.00
C LEU A 418 -31.61 -5.91 13.99
N LEU A 419 -30.71 -5.03 14.43
CA LEU A 419 -29.69 -5.40 15.43
C LEU A 419 -30.34 -5.83 16.76
N ARG A 420 -31.36 -5.11 17.24
CA ARG A 420 -32.11 -5.52 18.45
C ARG A 420 -32.77 -6.89 18.31
N ARG A 421 -33.26 -7.23 17.10
CA ARG A 421 -33.87 -8.55 16.84
C ARG A 421 -32.84 -9.65 16.57
N ALA A 422 -31.66 -9.29 16.07
CA ALA A 422 -30.58 -10.24 15.82
C ALA A 422 -30.09 -10.92 17.11
N TYR A 423 -30.12 -10.23 18.26
CA TYR A 423 -29.89 -10.86 19.58
C TYR A 423 -30.81 -12.07 19.85
N LEU A 424 -32.08 -12.00 19.45
CA LEU A 424 -33.01 -13.12 19.64
C LEU A 424 -32.71 -14.28 18.69
N MET A 425 -32.33 -13.96 17.45
CA MET A 425 -32.03 -14.95 16.41
C MET A 425 -30.69 -15.67 16.64
N GLN A 426 -29.72 -15.02 17.26
CA GLN A 426 -28.41 -15.62 17.55
C GLN A 426 -28.42 -16.53 18.79
N LYS A 427 -29.45 -16.49 19.64
CA LYS A 427 -29.52 -17.24 20.91
C LYS A 427 -29.22 -18.74 20.77
N PRO A 428 -29.64 -19.45 19.70
CA PRO A 428 -29.32 -20.87 19.53
C PRO A 428 -27.85 -21.17 19.21
N ILE A 429 -27.08 -20.16 18.79
CA ILE A 429 -25.71 -20.31 18.26
C ILE A 429 -24.67 -19.44 18.97
N ALA A 430 -25.10 -18.66 19.97
CA ALA A 430 -24.26 -17.78 20.76
C ALA A 430 -23.92 -18.43 22.11
N GLU A 431 -22.63 -18.50 22.43
CA GLU A 431 -22.07 -19.06 23.66
C GLU A 431 -20.91 -18.16 24.13
N ASP A 432 -20.81 -17.90 25.44
CA ASP A 432 -19.78 -17.03 26.06
C ASP A 432 -19.60 -15.65 25.42
N GLY A 433 -20.68 -15.05 24.90
CA GLY A 433 -20.62 -13.74 24.25
C GLY A 433 -20.09 -13.77 22.81
N PHE A 434 -19.88 -14.96 22.24
CA PHE A 434 -19.47 -15.15 20.85
C PHE A 434 -20.43 -16.05 20.09
N ILE A 435 -20.51 -15.88 18.77
CA ILE A 435 -21.20 -16.78 17.87
C ILE A 435 -20.20 -17.85 17.43
N ARG A 436 -20.11 -18.93 18.22
CA ARG A 436 -19.18 -20.06 17.97
C ARG A 436 -19.69 -21.03 16.92
N HIS A 437 -21.00 -21.01 16.67
CA HIS A 437 -21.67 -21.89 15.73
C HIS A 437 -22.53 -21.10 14.75
N LEU A 438 -21.93 -20.18 13.97
CA LEU A 438 -22.53 -19.82 12.67
C LEU A 438 -22.95 -21.13 11.96
N PRO A 439 -23.85 -21.12 10.96
CA PRO A 439 -24.07 -22.33 10.17
C PRO A 439 -22.80 -22.67 9.36
N MET A 440 -21.80 -23.21 10.06
CA MET A 440 -20.45 -23.60 9.63
C MET A 440 -20.52 -24.78 8.67
N PHE A 441 -21.69 -25.39 8.53
CA PHE A 441 -22.01 -26.32 7.47
C PHE A 441 -21.91 -25.70 6.07
N PHE A 442 -22.17 -24.39 5.92
CA PHE A 442 -22.15 -23.71 4.62
C PHE A 442 -20.85 -22.93 4.32
N PHE A 443 -20.02 -22.62 5.34
CA PHE A 443 -18.86 -21.72 5.17
C PHE A 443 -17.64 -22.12 6.01
N LYS A 444 -17.09 -23.32 5.76
CA LYS A 444 -15.90 -23.87 6.48
C LYS A 444 -14.68 -22.94 6.51
N GLU A 445 -14.52 -22.06 5.52
CA GLU A 445 -13.40 -21.13 5.42
C GLU A 445 -13.37 -20.09 6.56
N HIS A 446 -14.45 -19.92 7.34
CA HIS A 446 -14.56 -18.93 8.42
C HIS A 446 -14.38 -19.51 9.84
N ASP A 447 -13.98 -20.78 9.96
CA ASP A 447 -13.86 -21.52 11.23
C ASP A 447 -12.94 -20.88 12.28
N PHE A 448 -11.98 -20.08 11.83
CA PHE A 448 -11.01 -19.38 12.68
C PHE A 448 -11.60 -18.17 13.42
N ARG A 449 -12.87 -17.83 13.19
CA ARG A 449 -13.50 -16.62 13.75
C ARG A 449 -14.44 -16.95 14.87
N SER A 450 -14.32 -16.17 15.93
CA SER A 450 -15.39 -15.95 16.89
C SER A 450 -16.01 -14.59 16.60
N LEU A 451 -17.20 -14.57 15.97
CA LEU A 451 -17.91 -13.30 15.80
C LEU A 451 -18.52 -12.89 17.14
N PRO A 452 -18.37 -11.65 17.59
CA PRO A 452 -18.93 -11.25 18.87
C PRO A 452 -20.47 -11.22 18.78
N ALA A 453 -21.13 -11.68 19.82
CA ALA A 453 -22.58 -11.72 19.91
C ALA A 453 -23.14 -10.31 20.13
N ILE A 454 -24.28 -10.00 19.51
CA ILE A 454 -24.97 -8.74 19.77
C ILE A 454 -25.50 -8.76 21.20
N THR A 455 -25.38 -7.67 21.94
CA THR A 455 -25.85 -7.60 23.32
C THR A 455 -27.38 -7.58 23.41
N LYS A 456 -27.94 -8.13 24.50
CA LYS A 456 -29.38 -8.07 24.79
C LYS A 456 -29.90 -6.64 24.89
N THR A 457 -29.10 -5.76 25.50
CA THR A 457 -29.48 -4.38 25.78
C THR A 457 -28.37 -3.47 25.28
N PRO A 458 -28.52 -2.84 24.11
CA PRO A 458 -27.54 -1.92 23.55
C PRO A 458 -27.21 -0.76 24.50
N PHE A 459 -26.02 -0.16 24.37
CA PHE A 459 -25.59 0.95 25.21
C PHE A 459 -26.59 2.12 25.17
N ARG A 460 -27.10 2.47 23.98
CA ARG A 460 -28.11 3.52 23.81
C ARG A 460 -29.37 3.33 24.65
N ASP A 461 -29.76 2.08 24.89
CA ASP A 461 -30.96 1.74 25.66
C ASP A 461 -30.70 1.82 27.17
N GLN A 462 -29.43 1.78 27.56
CA GLN A 462 -28.96 1.95 28.94
C GLN A 462 -28.65 3.42 29.27
N TRP A 463 -28.49 4.29 28.27
CA TRP A 463 -28.05 5.67 28.43
C TRP A 463 -28.83 6.45 29.49
N LYS A 464 -30.15 6.35 29.51
CA LYS A 464 -30.98 7.07 30.50
C LYS A 464 -30.63 6.70 31.96
N SER A 465 -30.23 5.46 32.19
CA SER A 465 -29.82 4.99 33.52
C SER A 465 -28.36 5.27 33.86
N LEU A 466 -27.51 5.41 32.84
CA LEU A 466 -26.07 5.65 32.98
C LEU A 466 -25.72 7.14 33.04
N ARG A 467 -26.54 8.00 32.43
CA ARG A 467 -26.32 9.45 32.40
C ARG A 467 -26.34 9.99 33.83
N ARG A 468 -25.25 10.66 34.20
CA ARG A 468 -25.14 11.45 35.43
C ARG A 468 -24.91 12.91 35.07
N GLU A 469 -25.43 13.81 35.89
CA GLU A 469 -25.15 15.23 35.79
C GLU A 469 -23.95 15.56 36.66
N ILE A 470 -22.92 16.11 36.03
CA ILE A 470 -21.68 16.51 36.70
C ILE A 470 -21.77 18.01 37.00
N PRO A 471 -21.73 18.43 38.27
CA PRO A 471 -21.76 19.84 38.61
C PRO A 471 -20.45 20.50 38.18
N ASN A 472 -20.54 21.65 37.49
CA ASN A 472 -19.41 22.44 37.00
C ASN A 472 -18.36 21.60 36.23
N PRO A 473 -18.75 20.94 35.12
CA PRO A 473 -17.85 20.04 34.41
C PRO A 473 -16.70 20.82 33.78
N LYS A 474 -15.48 20.25 33.83
CA LYS A 474 -14.29 20.80 33.16
C LYS A 474 -14.44 20.80 31.64
N TYR A 475 -15.06 19.73 31.12
CA TYR A 475 -15.34 19.53 29.70
C TYR A 475 -16.70 18.88 29.52
N ARG A 476 -17.38 19.22 28.42
CA ARG A 476 -18.60 18.59 27.93
C ARG A 476 -18.28 17.88 26.62
N VAL A 477 -18.39 16.55 26.63
CA VAL A 477 -17.97 15.72 25.50
C VAL A 477 -19.12 14.89 24.95
N ALA A 478 -19.17 14.75 23.62
CA ALA A 478 -20.05 13.79 22.97
C ALA A 478 -19.34 12.44 22.83
N LEU A 479 -19.99 11.36 23.25
CA LEU A 479 -19.53 10.01 22.96
C LEU A 479 -20.07 9.54 21.60
N PHE A 480 -19.17 9.43 20.62
CA PHE A 480 -19.45 8.73 19.36
C PHE A 480 -19.29 7.22 19.56
N GLY A 481 -20.40 6.53 19.74
CA GLY A 481 -20.45 5.09 20.04
C GLY A 481 -20.28 4.19 18.81
N GLY A 482 -20.66 4.67 17.63
CA GLY A 482 -20.69 3.83 16.43
C GLY A 482 -21.55 2.58 16.61
N CYS A 483 -21.26 1.51 15.85
CA CYS A 483 -22.05 0.27 15.90
C CYS A 483 -21.51 -0.75 16.91
N ALA A 484 -20.19 -0.92 17.01
CA ALA A 484 -19.60 -1.97 17.84
C ALA A 484 -19.73 -1.70 19.34
N MET A 485 -19.39 -0.50 19.83
CA MET A 485 -19.58 -0.19 21.25
C MET A 485 -21.06 -0.23 21.64
N ASP A 486 -21.94 0.28 20.76
CA ASP A 486 -23.36 0.36 21.08
C ASP A 486 -24.04 -1.03 21.15
N PHE A 487 -23.80 -1.89 20.16
CA PHE A 487 -24.54 -3.15 20.00
C PHE A 487 -23.75 -4.41 20.34
N VAL A 488 -22.44 -4.32 20.55
CA VAL A 488 -21.58 -5.49 20.79
C VAL A 488 -20.90 -5.37 22.15
N TYR A 489 -20.24 -4.24 22.42
CA TYR A 489 -19.42 -4.02 23.62
C TYR A 489 -19.89 -2.81 24.46
N PRO A 490 -21.15 -2.80 24.96
CA PRO A 490 -21.69 -1.67 25.72
C PRO A 490 -20.92 -1.39 27.02
N GLU A 491 -20.23 -2.39 27.57
CA GLU A 491 -19.37 -2.28 28.74
C GLU A 491 -18.21 -1.32 28.53
N HIS A 492 -17.69 -1.16 27.31
CA HIS A 492 -16.65 -0.18 27.01
C HIS A 492 -17.14 1.26 27.26
N GLY A 493 -18.36 1.58 26.82
CA GLY A 493 -18.98 2.88 27.07
C GLY A 493 -19.24 3.13 28.56
N LYS A 494 -19.64 2.11 29.32
CA LYS A 494 -19.82 2.21 30.77
C LYS A 494 -18.50 2.47 31.50
N ALA A 495 -17.45 1.75 31.12
CA ALA A 495 -16.12 1.96 31.68
C ALA A 495 -15.63 3.38 31.42
N LEU A 496 -15.84 3.90 30.20
CA LEU A 496 -15.51 5.29 29.86
C LEU A 496 -16.27 6.29 30.74
N ILE A 497 -17.59 6.14 30.89
CA ILE A 497 -18.38 7.05 31.75
C ILE A 497 -17.82 7.04 33.17
N ASN A 498 -17.68 5.86 33.78
CA ASN A 498 -17.18 5.74 35.15
C ASN A 498 -15.79 6.35 35.35
N LEU A 499 -14.94 6.30 34.33
CA LEU A 499 -13.63 6.92 34.35
C LEU A 499 -13.75 8.45 34.23
N LEU A 500 -14.44 8.94 33.20
CA LEU A 500 -14.56 10.38 32.91
C LEU A 500 -15.29 11.17 33.99
N GLU A 501 -16.25 10.55 34.69
CA GLU A 501 -16.93 11.16 35.84
C GLU A 501 -15.93 11.53 36.96
N LYS A 502 -14.93 10.70 37.22
CA LYS A 502 -13.89 10.97 38.23
C LYS A 502 -13.03 12.18 37.89
N HIS A 503 -12.95 12.54 36.61
CA HIS A 503 -12.20 13.70 36.11
C HIS A 503 -13.09 14.93 35.84
N GLN A 504 -14.31 14.97 36.37
CA GLN A 504 -15.27 16.07 36.19
C GLN A 504 -15.62 16.35 34.71
N VAL A 505 -15.71 15.31 33.88
CA VAL A 505 -16.12 15.44 32.48
C VAL A 505 -17.59 15.06 32.34
N GLN A 506 -18.40 15.97 31.80
CA GLN A 506 -19.78 15.67 31.43
C GLN A 506 -19.80 14.92 30.10
N VAL A 507 -20.22 13.66 30.14
CA VAL A 507 -20.45 12.87 28.93
C VAL A 507 -21.91 13.05 28.49
N GLU A 508 -22.12 13.26 27.20
CA GLU A 508 -23.43 13.16 26.57
C GLU A 508 -23.38 12.13 25.43
N TYR A 509 -24.48 11.41 25.23
CA TYR A 509 -24.62 10.44 24.14
C TYR A 509 -25.68 10.90 23.14
N PRO A 510 -25.28 11.54 22.02
CA PRO A 510 -26.23 12.00 21.02
C PRO A 510 -27.00 10.83 20.38
N MET A 511 -28.28 10.69 20.70
CA MET A 511 -29.09 9.50 20.30
C MET A 511 -29.34 9.38 18.80
N GLU A 512 -29.20 10.49 18.06
CA GLU A 512 -29.45 10.58 16.63
C GLU A 512 -28.25 10.11 15.78
N GLN A 513 -27.11 9.83 16.41
CA GLN A 513 -25.94 9.25 15.76
C GLN A 513 -26.21 7.82 15.25
N THR A 514 -25.45 7.40 14.25
CA THR A 514 -25.55 6.07 13.63
C THR A 514 -24.16 5.47 13.40
N CYS A 515 -24.05 4.44 12.56
CA CYS A 515 -22.79 3.91 12.08
C CYS A 515 -21.90 5.05 11.53
N CYS A 516 -20.57 4.94 11.63
CA CYS A 516 -19.66 5.94 11.06
C CYS A 516 -19.71 6.02 9.53
N GLY A 517 -20.18 4.97 8.83
CA GLY A 517 -20.23 4.92 7.36
C GLY A 517 -19.02 4.25 6.71
N LEU A 518 -17.97 3.92 7.46
CA LEU A 518 -16.78 3.26 6.92
C LEU A 518 -17.08 1.94 6.17
N PRO A 519 -17.96 1.04 6.66
CA PRO A 519 -18.30 -0.17 5.91
C PRO A 519 -18.93 0.13 4.54
N ALA A 520 -19.76 1.17 4.42
CA ALA A 520 -20.33 1.58 3.13
C ALA A 520 -19.23 2.06 2.17
N MET A 521 -18.28 2.87 2.67
CA MET A 521 -17.12 3.31 1.89
C MET A 521 -16.29 2.11 1.40
N MET A 522 -16.04 1.12 2.27
CA MET A 522 -15.28 -0.09 1.91
C MET A 522 -16.00 -0.98 0.90
N ALA A 523 -17.32 -0.99 0.94
CA ALA A 523 -18.20 -1.68 0.00
C ALA A 523 -18.50 -0.85 -1.27
N THR A 524 -17.75 0.24 -1.52
CA THR A 524 -17.92 1.15 -2.66
C THR A 524 -19.31 1.78 -2.77
N GLU A 525 -20.03 1.92 -1.65
CA GLU A 525 -21.34 2.56 -1.52
C GLU A 525 -21.17 4.02 -1.04
N GLU A 526 -20.47 4.83 -1.84
CA GLU A 526 -20.03 6.17 -1.45
C GLU A 526 -21.17 7.13 -1.09
N GLU A 527 -22.26 7.13 -1.86
CA GLU A 527 -23.44 7.96 -1.56
C GLU A 527 -24.06 7.59 -0.21
N THR A 528 -24.01 6.31 0.17
CA THR A 528 -24.45 5.90 1.50
C THR A 528 -23.51 6.42 2.58
N ALA A 529 -22.20 6.37 2.35
CA ALA A 529 -21.23 6.93 3.29
C ALA A 529 -21.42 8.44 3.48
N LYS A 530 -21.75 9.18 2.40
CA LYS A 530 -22.09 10.62 2.44
C LYS A 530 -23.34 10.90 3.27
N ASP A 531 -24.44 10.18 3.00
CA ASP A 531 -25.71 10.35 3.73
C ASP A 531 -25.50 10.13 5.24
N VAL A 532 -24.78 9.06 5.58
CA VAL A 532 -24.46 8.71 6.97
C VAL A 532 -23.54 9.76 7.62
N ALA A 533 -22.57 10.29 6.88
CA ALA A 533 -21.70 11.35 7.38
C ALA A 533 -22.48 12.63 7.72
N ILE A 534 -23.37 13.06 6.84
CA ILE A 534 -24.25 14.22 7.06
C ILE A 534 -25.14 13.98 8.28
N GLN A 535 -25.70 12.77 8.43
CA GLN A 535 -26.51 12.44 9.60
C GLN A 535 -25.71 12.55 10.90
N ASN A 536 -24.48 12.03 10.93
CA ASN A 536 -23.64 12.08 12.12
C ASN A 536 -23.19 13.50 12.48
N ILE A 537 -22.84 14.33 11.49
CA ILE A 537 -22.50 15.74 11.73
C ILE A 537 -23.69 16.47 12.37
N LYS A 538 -24.89 16.31 11.81
CA LYS A 538 -26.12 16.91 12.35
C LYS A 538 -26.49 16.39 13.74
N ALA A 539 -26.24 15.12 14.02
CA ALA A 539 -26.51 14.52 15.32
C ALA A 539 -25.55 15.03 16.40
N MET A 540 -24.37 15.49 16.01
CA MET A 540 -23.32 15.91 16.91
C MET A 540 -23.46 17.41 17.15
N GLY A 541 -23.94 17.76 18.34
CA GLY A 541 -24.15 19.14 18.75
C GLY A 541 -22.86 19.88 19.10
N ASP A 542 -23.01 21.01 19.79
CA ASP A 542 -21.88 21.79 20.25
C ASP A 542 -21.29 21.23 21.56
N PHE A 543 -20.17 20.53 21.42
CA PHE A 543 -19.39 19.94 22.51
C PHE A 543 -17.92 20.37 22.41
N ASP A 544 -17.16 20.27 23.50
CA ASP A 544 -15.72 20.56 23.49
C ASP A 544 -14.96 19.51 22.66
N TYR A 545 -15.34 18.24 22.81
CA TYR A 545 -14.74 17.10 22.11
C TYR A 545 -15.79 16.05 21.72
N ILE A 546 -15.50 15.32 20.65
CA ILE A 546 -16.24 14.13 20.20
C ILE A 546 -15.31 12.93 20.41
N ILE A 547 -15.51 12.22 21.52
CA ILE A 547 -14.69 11.06 21.90
C ILE A 547 -15.24 9.82 21.20
N THR A 548 -14.35 9.00 20.65
CA THR A 548 -14.71 7.67 20.16
C THR A 548 -13.77 6.60 20.69
N LEU A 549 -14.33 5.44 21.03
CA LEU A 549 -13.59 4.25 21.46
C LEU A 549 -13.21 3.33 20.29
N CYS A 550 -13.36 3.80 19.05
CA CYS A 550 -13.05 3.01 17.87
C CYS A 550 -12.13 3.79 16.94
N ALA A 551 -10.87 3.36 16.86
CA ALA A 551 -9.88 3.91 15.94
C ALA A 551 -10.38 4.04 14.50
N SER A 552 -11.13 3.03 14.02
CA SER A 552 -11.69 3.04 12.66
C SER A 552 -12.77 4.10 12.47
N CYS A 553 -13.64 4.30 13.49
CA CYS A 553 -14.60 5.38 13.47
C CYS A 553 -13.87 6.73 13.52
N GLY A 554 -12.97 6.93 14.48
CA GLY A 554 -12.23 8.19 14.63
C GLY A 554 -11.51 8.62 13.37
N SER A 555 -10.72 7.70 12.75
CA SER A 555 -10.05 7.99 11.48
C SER A 555 -11.03 8.26 10.34
N HIS A 556 -12.16 7.55 10.27
CA HIS A 556 -13.13 7.80 9.20
C HIS A 556 -13.84 9.15 9.35
N LEU A 557 -14.28 9.48 10.58
CA LEU A 557 -14.89 10.75 10.91
C LEU A 557 -13.93 11.93 10.63
N LYS A 558 -12.66 11.81 11.03
CA LYS A 558 -11.68 12.90 10.93
C LYS A 558 -11.04 13.04 9.54
N GLU A 559 -10.60 11.92 8.95
CA GLU A 559 -9.77 11.93 7.73
C GLU A 559 -10.55 11.66 6.43
N ASN A 560 -11.69 10.96 6.51
CA ASN A 560 -12.42 10.52 5.33
C ASN A 560 -13.71 11.31 5.08
N TYR A 561 -14.37 11.87 6.10
CA TYR A 561 -15.49 12.78 5.89
C TYR A 561 -15.10 14.00 5.03
N PRO A 562 -13.93 14.64 5.22
CA PRO A 562 -13.45 15.71 4.33
C PRO A 562 -13.25 15.31 2.86
N LYS A 563 -13.16 14.00 2.57
CA LYS A 563 -13.05 13.46 1.20
C LYS A 563 -14.40 13.08 0.61
N LEU A 564 -15.42 12.91 1.45
CA LEU A 564 -16.78 12.53 1.05
C LEU A 564 -17.68 13.76 0.87
N LEU A 565 -17.45 14.80 1.66
CA LEU A 565 -18.33 15.96 1.76
C LEU A 565 -17.63 17.25 1.28
N PRO A 566 -18.39 18.25 0.81
CA PRO A 566 -17.85 19.58 0.55
C PRO A 566 -17.19 20.17 1.80
N ARG A 567 -16.11 20.93 1.61
CA ARG A 567 -15.42 21.62 2.71
C ARG A 567 -16.31 22.76 3.24
N THR A 568 -16.86 22.59 4.44
CA THR A 568 -17.65 23.62 5.14
C THR A 568 -17.05 23.91 6.52
N ALA A 569 -17.38 25.06 7.09
CA ALA A 569 -16.97 25.40 8.46
C ALA A 569 -17.53 24.40 9.49
N GLU A 570 -18.76 23.92 9.28
CA GLU A 570 -19.41 22.89 10.10
C GLU A 570 -18.63 21.58 10.09
N LEU A 571 -18.24 21.09 8.89
CA LEU A 571 -17.44 19.88 8.75
C LEU A 571 -16.08 20.05 9.44
N LYS A 572 -15.41 21.19 9.26
CA LYS A 572 -14.12 21.46 9.91
C LYS A 572 -14.26 21.47 11.43
N ALA A 573 -15.25 22.19 11.96
CA ALA A 573 -15.51 22.24 13.40
C ALA A 573 -15.83 20.84 13.98
N PHE A 574 -16.57 20.02 13.24
CA PHE A 574 -16.82 18.63 13.60
C PHE A 574 -15.51 17.82 13.65
N THR A 575 -14.70 17.84 12.58
CA THR A 575 -13.47 17.03 12.51
C THR A 575 -12.40 17.47 13.50
N ASP A 576 -12.30 18.77 13.80
CA ASP A 576 -11.34 19.31 14.77
C ASP A 576 -11.62 18.79 16.19
N LYS A 577 -12.90 18.55 16.52
CA LYS A 577 -13.35 18.04 17.82
C LYS A 577 -13.22 16.52 17.97
N VAL A 578 -13.07 15.76 16.88
CA VAL A 578 -12.93 14.29 16.93
C VAL A 578 -11.58 13.92 17.55
N ILE A 579 -11.65 13.13 18.63
CA ILE A 579 -10.49 12.65 19.39
C ILE A 579 -10.68 11.18 19.80
N ASP A 580 -9.60 10.40 19.76
CA ASP A 580 -9.60 9.04 20.30
C ASP A 580 -9.45 9.04 21.83
N PHE A 581 -9.78 7.90 22.44
CA PHE A 581 -9.67 7.72 23.89
C PHE A 581 -8.28 8.04 24.44
N SER A 582 -7.23 7.42 23.89
CA SER A 582 -5.88 7.51 24.42
C SER A 582 -5.35 8.95 24.37
N SER A 583 -5.55 9.66 23.25
CA SER A 583 -5.20 11.09 23.15
C SER A 583 -5.99 11.97 24.11
N PHE A 584 -7.29 11.70 24.32
CA PHE A 584 -8.08 12.49 25.25
C PHE A 584 -7.56 12.34 26.69
N MET A 585 -7.26 11.10 27.12
CA MET A 585 -6.72 10.84 28.45
C MET A 585 -5.34 11.50 28.63
N MET A 586 -4.44 11.35 27.65
CA MET A 586 -3.05 11.81 27.75
C MET A 586 -2.87 13.31 27.53
N ASN A 587 -3.54 13.88 26.52
CA ASN A 587 -3.26 15.23 26.04
C ASN A 587 -4.26 16.26 26.57
N VAL A 588 -5.50 15.86 26.83
CA VAL A 588 -6.56 16.76 27.35
C VAL A 588 -6.67 16.65 28.87
N LEU A 589 -6.93 15.46 29.39
CA LEU A 589 -7.06 15.25 30.84
C LEU A 589 -5.72 15.21 31.56
N LYS A 590 -4.64 14.83 30.86
CA LYS A 590 -3.28 14.73 31.39
C LYS A 590 -3.21 13.87 32.65
N VAL A 591 -3.84 12.70 32.58
CA VAL A 591 -3.88 11.76 33.71
C VAL A 591 -2.49 11.28 34.12
N SER A 592 -2.37 10.95 35.39
CA SER A 592 -1.13 10.62 36.08
C SER A 592 -1.21 9.27 36.77
N ALA A 593 -0.06 8.65 37.03
CA ALA A 593 0.01 7.27 37.50
C ALA A 593 -0.54 7.08 38.93
N ASP A 594 -0.55 8.13 39.76
CA ASP A 594 -1.13 8.11 41.11
C ASP A 594 -2.67 8.02 41.11
N GLU A 595 -3.31 8.22 39.96
CA GLU A 595 -4.76 8.10 39.79
C GLU A 595 -5.22 6.65 39.54
N PHE A 596 -4.29 5.73 39.30
CA PHE A 596 -4.57 4.33 38.95
C PHE A 596 -3.91 3.32 39.90
N PRO A 597 -4.56 2.17 40.17
CA PRO A 597 -3.94 1.11 40.94
C PRO A 597 -2.79 0.46 40.16
N LYS A 598 -1.84 -0.15 40.88
CA LYS A 598 -0.81 -0.98 40.27
C LYS A 598 -1.35 -2.37 39.97
N HIS A 599 -0.97 -2.90 38.82
CA HIS A 599 -1.32 -4.24 38.35
C HIS A 599 -0.07 -5.12 38.28
N THR A 600 -0.26 -6.43 38.39
CA THR A 600 0.83 -7.42 38.24
C THR A 600 0.87 -8.03 36.85
N GLU A 601 -0.24 -7.91 36.12
CA GLU A 601 -0.43 -8.42 34.77
C GLU A 601 0.39 -7.61 33.76
N LYS A 602 0.93 -8.34 32.79
CA LYS A 602 1.71 -7.77 31.69
C LYS A 602 0.84 -7.62 30.46
N VAL A 603 0.99 -6.49 29.77
CA VAL A 603 0.11 -6.10 28.67
C VAL A 603 0.88 -5.97 27.38
N ALA A 604 0.47 -6.74 26.38
CA ALA A 604 0.80 -6.47 24.98
C ALA A 604 -0.27 -5.56 24.38
N TYR A 605 0.14 -4.71 23.45
CA TYR A 605 -0.77 -3.83 22.73
C TYR A 605 -0.89 -4.30 21.28
N HIS A 606 -2.07 -4.15 20.66
CA HIS A 606 -2.19 -4.11 19.21
C HIS A 606 -2.56 -2.69 18.78
N SER A 607 -1.63 -2.03 18.10
CA SER A 607 -1.79 -0.70 17.54
C SER A 607 -2.71 -0.72 16.31
N PRO A 608 -3.96 -0.23 16.41
CA PRO A 608 -4.89 -0.27 15.28
C PRO A 608 -4.37 0.58 14.12
N CYS A 609 -4.46 0.04 12.90
CA CYS A 609 -3.94 0.73 11.72
C CYS A 609 -4.54 2.13 11.49
N HIS A 610 -5.84 2.30 11.78
CA HIS A 610 -6.54 3.57 11.66
C HIS A 610 -6.19 4.56 12.79
N LEU A 611 -5.67 4.09 13.91
CA LEU A 611 -5.17 4.96 14.98
C LEU A 611 -3.77 5.48 14.62
N CYS A 612 -2.81 4.57 14.47
CA CYS A 612 -1.40 4.94 14.32
C CYS A 612 -1.04 5.51 12.95
N ARG A 613 -1.78 5.18 11.89
CA ARG A 613 -1.55 5.72 10.54
C ARG A 613 -2.60 6.71 10.09
N GLY A 614 -3.85 6.52 10.51
CA GLY A 614 -4.95 7.42 10.19
C GLY A 614 -4.93 8.68 11.06
N LEU A 615 -5.07 8.51 12.37
CA LEU A 615 -5.06 9.61 13.34
C LEU A 615 -3.65 10.05 13.77
N LYS A 616 -2.61 9.29 13.38
CA LYS A 616 -1.20 9.50 13.76
C LYS A 616 -0.95 9.45 15.27
N VAL A 617 -1.77 8.67 15.99
CA VAL A 617 -1.66 8.46 17.44
C VAL A 617 -0.87 7.19 17.68
N VAL A 618 0.31 7.32 18.27
CA VAL A 618 1.31 6.25 18.35
C VAL A 618 1.72 6.03 19.80
N ASP A 619 2.23 7.06 20.47
CA ASP A 619 2.82 6.89 21.80
C ASP A 619 1.78 6.90 22.91
N GLU A 620 0.66 7.59 22.70
CA GLU A 620 -0.37 7.82 23.70
C GLU A 620 -0.93 6.52 24.29
N PRO A 621 -1.34 5.52 23.50
CA PRO A 621 -1.83 4.26 24.07
C PRO A 621 -0.78 3.51 24.89
N ARG A 622 0.48 3.49 24.44
CA ARG A 622 1.59 2.79 25.13
C ARG A 622 1.92 3.45 26.48
N LYS A 623 1.94 4.78 26.50
CA LYS A 623 2.13 5.57 27.72
C LYS A 623 0.95 5.40 28.66
N LEU A 624 -0.28 5.38 28.13
CA LEU A 624 -1.49 5.21 28.94
C LEU A 624 -1.56 3.84 29.60
N ILE A 625 -1.13 2.76 28.93
CA ILE A 625 -1.01 1.42 29.54
C ILE A 625 -0.09 1.47 30.77
N SER A 626 1.07 2.12 30.65
CA SER A 626 2.02 2.28 31.75
C SER A 626 1.46 3.15 32.89
N ILE A 627 0.78 4.25 32.55
CA ILE A 627 0.14 5.14 33.54
C ILE A 627 -1.01 4.45 34.26
N ALA A 628 -1.75 3.58 33.57
CA ALA A 628 -2.80 2.75 34.14
C ALA A 628 -2.28 1.64 35.06
N GLY A 629 -0.97 1.58 35.32
CA GLY A 629 -0.35 0.69 36.31
C GLY A 629 0.07 -0.69 35.80
N TYR A 630 0.11 -0.90 34.47
CA TYR A 630 0.52 -2.16 33.84
C TYR A 630 1.96 -2.11 33.31
N GLU A 631 2.61 -3.28 33.21
CA GLU A 631 3.86 -3.43 32.47
C GLU A 631 3.57 -3.62 30.97
N TYR A 632 3.96 -2.65 30.14
CA TYR A 632 3.81 -2.76 28.69
C TYR A 632 4.94 -3.60 28.07
N LEU A 633 4.57 -4.65 27.34
CA LEU A 633 5.46 -5.51 26.57
C LEU A 633 5.26 -5.27 25.06
N PRO A 634 6.23 -4.66 24.36
CA PRO A 634 6.11 -4.44 22.92
C PRO A 634 6.14 -5.76 22.14
N SER A 635 5.18 -5.95 21.24
CA SER A 635 5.15 -7.11 20.34
C SER A 635 5.84 -6.81 19.00
N THR A 636 6.43 -7.84 18.38
CA THR A 636 6.97 -7.70 17.02
C THR A 636 5.84 -7.45 16.04
N ASP A 637 6.02 -6.51 15.11
CA ASP A 637 5.01 -6.15 14.11
C ASP A 637 3.69 -5.68 14.75
N GLU A 638 3.74 -5.06 15.93
CA GLU A 638 2.59 -4.56 16.69
C GLU A 638 1.58 -3.76 15.85
N ASP A 639 2.11 -2.94 14.93
CA ASP A 639 1.39 -2.03 14.05
C ASP A 639 0.89 -2.66 12.73
N VAL A 640 1.24 -3.92 12.45
CA VAL A 640 0.72 -4.66 11.28
C VAL A 640 -0.77 -4.93 11.47
N CYS A 641 -1.54 -4.84 10.39
CA CYS A 641 -2.98 -5.08 10.38
C CYS A 641 -3.35 -6.43 11.03
N CYS A 642 -4.47 -6.48 11.76
CA CYS A 642 -5.02 -7.70 12.36
C CYS A 642 -5.69 -8.66 11.35
N GLY A 643 -5.93 -8.21 10.11
CA GLY A 643 -6.59 -9.03 9.09
C GLY A 643 -8.12 -8.88 9.02
N PHE A 644 -8.76 -8.10 9.90
CA PHE A 644 -10.22 -7.95 9.88
C PHE A 644 -10.75 -7.17 8.67
N GLY A 645 -10.35 -5.90 8.50
CA GLY A 645 -10.68 -5.09 7.32
C GLY A 645 -12.17 -4.97 6.95
N GLY A 646 -13.09 -5.19 7.90
CA GLY A 646 -14.53 -5.22 7.64
C GLY A 646 -14.93 -6.38 6.73
N SER A 647 -15.53 -6.08 5.57
CA SER A 647 -15.97 -7.10 4.61
C SER A 647 -14.81 -7.85 3.95
N TYR A 648 -13.58 -7.31 3.99
CA TYR A 648 -12.42 -7.97 3.40
C TYR A 648 -12.23 -9.38 3.96
N SER A 649 -12.34 -9.52 5.28
CA SER A 649 -12.22 -10.81 5.89
C SER A 649 -13.34 -11.75 5.43
N VAL A 650 -14.56 -11.27 5.23
CA VAL A 650 -15.63 -12.12 4.67
C VAL A 650 -15.29 -12.59 3.25
N ASP A 651 -14.66 -11.73 2.45
CA ASP A 651 -14.36 -12.02 1.04
C ASP A 651 -13.13 -12.90 0.85
N PHE A 652 -12.10 -12.73 1.70
CA PHE A 652 -10.83 -13.45 1.71
C PHE A 652 -10.49 -13.97 3.12
N PRO A 653 -11.28 -14.93 3.64
CA PRO A 653 -11.06 -15.51 4.95
C PRO A 653 -9.69 -16.16 5.11
N GLU A 654 -9.20 -16.84 4.08
CA GLU A 654 -7.93 -17.56 4.07
C GLU A 654 -6.72 -16.62 4.29
N ILE A 655 -6.73 -15.43 3.67
CA ILE A 655 -5.68 -14.43 3.88
C ILE A 655 -5.79 -13.85 5.30
N SER A 656 -7.01 -13.55 5.73
CA SER A 656 -7.27 -12.92 7.02
C SER A 656 -6.86 -13.84 8.19
N LYS A 657 -7.07 -15.16 8.03
CA LYS A 657 -6.64 -16.20 8.98
C LYS A 657 -5.13 -16.18 9.19
N GLU A 658 -4.35 -16.13 8.12
CA GLU A 658 -2.89 -16.12 8.19
C GLU A 658 -2.34 -14.82 8.80
N ILE A 659 -2.95 -13.66 8.47
CA ILE A 659 -2.57 -12.37 9.08
C ILE A 659 -2.84 -12.40 10.59
N LEU A 660 -4.01 -12.90 11.00
CA LEU A 660 -4.38 -12.99 12.41
C LEU A 660 -3.48 -13.98 13.16
N ALA A 661 -3.25 -15.17 12.61
CA ALA A 661 -2.40 -16.18 13.23
C ALA A 661 -1.00 -15.63 13.53
N LYS A 662 -0.39 -14.92 12.57
CA LYS A 662 0.92 -14.28 12.77
C LYS A 662 0.89 -13.22 13.86
N LYS A 663 -0.18 -12.41 13.93
CA LYS A 663 -0.35 -11.40 14.97
C LYS A 663 -0.38 -12.04 16.36
N LEU A 664 -1.17 -13.10 16.52
CA LEU A 664 -1.30 -13.81 17.79
C LEU A 664 0.01 -14.49 18.18
N GLU A 665 0.69 -15.16 17.24
CA GLU A 665 2.02 -15.77 17.48
C GLU A 665 3.03 -14.73 17.99
N ASN A 666 3.05 -13.52 17.43
CA ASN A 666 3.95 -12.46 17.88
C ASN A 666 3.59 -11.91 19.26
N VAL A 667 2.30 -11.88 19.61
CA VAL A 667 1.84 -11.46 20.94
C VAL A 667 2.17 -12.54 21.97
N GLU A 668 1.90 -13.81 21.68
CA GLU A 668 2.21 -14.94 22.58
C GLU A 668 3.70 -15.00 22.94
N LYS A 669 4.59 -14.71 21.98
CA LYS A 669 6.05 -14.62 22.21
C LYS A 669 6.48 -13.56 23.23
N THR A 670 5.65 -12.56 23.49
CA THR A 670 5.94 -11.55 24.51
C THR A 670 5.78 -12.10 25.93
N GLY A 671 4.97 -13.15 26.12
CA GLY A 671 4.58 -13.62 27.45
C GLY A 671 3.61 -12.69 28.18
N ALA A 672 2.91 -11.79 27.47
CA ALA A 672 1.89 -10.94 28.06
C ALA A 672 0.66 -11.74 28.49
N ASP A 673 0.07 -11.34 29.62
CA ASP A 673 -1.17 -11.92 30.17
C ASP A 673 -2.41 -11.38 29.43
N ILE A 674 -2.33 -10.13 28.94
CA ILE A 674 -3.45 -9.40 28.34
C ILE A 674 -3.00 -8.77 27.02
N LEU A 675 -3.83 -8.90 25.98
CA LEU A 675 -3.72 -8.13 24.74
C LEU A 675 -4.80 -7.05 24.71
N VAL A 676 -4.40 -5.77 24.58
CA VAL A 676 -5.33 -4.63 24.51
C VAL A 676 -5.24 -3.90 23.16
N THR A 677 -6.33 -3.24 22.76
CA THR A 677 -6.41 -2.47 21.50
C THR A 677 -7.50 -1.39 21.55
N ASP A 678 -7.29 -0.24 20.91
CA ASP A 678 -8.25 0.89 20.85
C ASP A 678 -9.28 0.76 19.69
N CYS A 679 -9.57 -0.47 19.26
CA CYS A 679 -10.46 -0.70 18.13
C CYS A 679 -11.32 -1.95 18.36
N PRO A 680 -12.63 -1.77 18.60
CA PRO A 680 -13.57 -2.88 18.76
C PRO A 680 -13.69 -3.80 17.54
N GLY A 681 -13.24 -3.37 16.35
CA GLY A 681 -13.17 -4.24 15.18
C GLY A 681 -11.86 -5.05 15.10
N CYS A 682 -10.88 -4.78 15.96
CA CYS A 682 -9.66 -5.58 16.06
C CYS A 682 -9.75 -6.63 17.18
N VAL A 683 -10.58 -6.37 18.20
CA VAL A 683 -11.10 -7.38 19.14
C VAL A 683 -11.99 -8.35 18.38
#